data_AF-A0A6N7SL72-F1
#
_entry.id   AF-A0A6N7SL72-F1
#
_cell.length_a   1.000
_cell.length_b   1.000
_cell.length_c   1.000
_cell.angle_alpha   90.00
_cell.angle_beta   90.00
_cell.angle_gamma   90.00
#
_symmetry.space_group_name_H-M   'P 1'
#
loop_
_entity.id
_entity.type
_entity.pdbx_description
1 polymer ?
#
loop_
_entity_poly.entity_id
_entity_poly.type
_entity_poly.pdbx_seq_one_letter_code
_entity_poly.pdbx_strand_id
1 'polypeptide(L)'
;MINATTKRTIYKILEVCFILISVLVVIIFYNEQIFQKAANEKISAYLFNLNAEEDIIELRNGEKATVSFTATREEISGISFKYKISKASDAQTSGIIRVALKKNNVVCQEWNTDINEALTKNSMELICESPVESKIGDDIEFEISVESAELSTQLILQGTKKEVYFNSQITKAGKVIEGTLAFGVLGKSPYISKMFWGISLILFALVLAVYLLIRIKRCRLERLFLLVGGILLIVYLAVFPPMSAPDEPGHIASAYAVADKLLMKESLDENGNTMIRKTDLIINSNHWRPDQSTYNLIHDNLFEHDPDLSPASYERGPINVPFWSYLPQAIGVALGMLLGLGGVATLYLGKLFAGIFYLLGCYWSIKKLPAGKMVLFIVALLPRSLELATSYSYDTIVNMLSFGLIGYCFYCAYNRKAVTWINIIILMVMNFFLAPVKIVYCVLAGLILLIPQSKFAKKGTKWMGTGLLLTTGILSIGIARMSSLSNMAQGQTYGGLGQEFESHTLPMLLQNIGYTIRMFVNTIRVNGDDYLIGMLGCRLTWKDLIYLPWMFVIAFFILLLLASAKTERDVLLFDWKEKVWMGCICAAVIGATLLALLLDFTPLGRDHIDGVQGRYFIPILPLIIFMFRSRVVVLKRNIDNYLVMLFTCIQVVAVLQVFSRIVGR
;
A
#
# COMPACT_ATOMS: atom_id res chain seq x y z
N MET A 1 -1.28 55.15 -17.51
CA MET A 1 -0.76 53.92 -18.15
C MET A 1 -0.08 53.06 -17.09
N ILE A 2 -0.53 51.83 -16.86
CA ILE A 2 0.12 50.92 -15.90
C ILE A 2 1.45 50.44 -16.50
N ASN A 3 2.57 50.63 -15.79
CA ASN A 3 3.91 50.21 -16.21
C ASN A 3 3.97 48.68 -16.44
N ALA A 4 4.79 48.22 -17.39
CA ALA A 4 4.94 46.82 -17.79
C ALA A 4 5.31 45.88 -16.62
N THR A 5 6.07 46.37 -15.63
CA THR A 5 6.37 45.65 -14.39
C THR A 5 5.11 45.40 -13.56
N THR A 6 4.28 46.42 -13.37
CA THR A 6 3.01 46.32 -12.66
C THR A 6 2.03 45.39 -13.39
N LYS A 7 1.94 45.45 -14.73
CA LYS A 7 1.15 44.51 -15.53
C LYS A 7 1.61 43.06 -15.30
N ARG A 8 2.92 42.80 -15.32
CA ARG A 8 3.47 41.45 -15.10
C ARG A 8 3.18 40.91 -13.71
N THR A 9 3.18 41.78 -12.69
CA THR A 9 2.81 41.40 -11.33
C THR A 9 1.32 41.08 -11.23
N ILE A 10 0.45 41.91 -11.82
CA ILE A 10 -1.00 41.67 -11.88
C ILE A 10 -1.30 40.32 -12.57
N TYR A 11 -0.68 40.03 -13.72
CA TYR A 11 -0.89 38.75 -14.41
C TYR A 11 -0.49 37.53 -13.57
N LYS A 12 0.61 37.62 -12.81
CA LYS A 12 1.00 36.54 -11.89
C LYS A 12 -0.03 36.36 -10.78
N ILE A 13 -0.53 37.44 -10.20
CA ILE A 13 -1.56 37.39 -9.15
C ILE A 13 -2.83 36.74 -9.71
N LEU A 14 -3.30 37.18 -10.87
CA LEU A 14 -4.48 36.61 -11.53
C LEU A 14 -4.31 35.11 -11.83
N GLU A 15 -3.13 34.70 -12.31
CA GLU A 15 -2.81 33.29 -12.56
C GLU A 15 -2.85 32.44 -11.27
N VAL A 16 -2.29 32.93 -10.16
CA VAL A 16 -2.39 32.24 -8.85
C VAL A 16 -3.84 32.13 -8.44
N CYS A 17 -4.56 33.25 -8.44
CA CYS A 17 -5.94 33.30 -8.00
C CYS A 17 -6.78 32.32 -8.81
N PHE A 18 -6.59 32.27 -10.13
CA PHE A 18 -7.30 31.31 -10.98
C PHE A 18 -7.00 29.86 -10.61
N ILE A 19 -5.73 29.50 -10.42
CA ILE A 19 -5.34 28.13 -10.03
C ILE A 19 -5.95 27.77 -8.66
N LEU A 20 -5.79 28.65 -7.67
CA LEU A 20 -6.28 28.41 -6.31
C LEU A 20 -7.80 28.34 -6.27
N ILE A 21 -8.50 29.24 -6.95
CA ILE A 21 -9.97 29.21 -7.04
C ILE A 21 -10.41 27.90 -7.72
N SER A 22 -9.75 27.48 -8.79
CA SER A 22 -10.07 26.22 -9.46
C SER A 22 -9.89 25.01 -8.53
N VAL A 23 -8.79 24.95 -7.79
CA VAL A 23 -8.54 23.88 -6.80
C VAL A 23 -9.58 23.93 -5.67
N LEU A 24 -9.92 25.11 -5.18
CA LEU A 24 -10.94 25.29 -4.14
C LEU A 24 -12.33 24.84 -4.61
N VAL A 25 -12.73 25.21 -5.83
CA VAL A 25 -13.99 24.77 -6.45
C VAL A 25 -14.02 23.25 -6.57
N VAL A 26 -12.91 22.62 -6.99
CA VAL A 26 -12.81 21.16 -7.06
C VAL A 26 -12.96 20.55 -5.66
N ILE A 27 -12.29 21.08 -4.63
CA ILE A 27 -12.41 20.59 -3.25
C ILE A 27 -13.86 20.69 -2.76
N ILE A 28 -14.52 21.84 -2.95
CA ILE A 28 -15.91 22.06 -2.53
C ILE A 28 -16.85 21.11 -3.26
N PHE A 29 -16.72 20.99 -4.57
CA PHE A 29 -17.50 20.06 -5.38
C PHE A 29 -17.30 18.62 -4.90
N TYR A 30 -16.05 18.21 -4.64
CA TYR A 30 -15.75 16.86 -4.19
C TYR A 30 -16.35 16.58 -2.81
N ASN A 31 -16.31 17.57 -1.90
CA ASN A 31 -16.96 17.47 -0.61
C ASN A 31 -18.47 17.27 -0.76
N GLU A 32 -19.16 18.21 -1.42
CA GLU A 32 -20.62 18.24 -1.45
C GLU A 32 -21.22 17.10 -2.28
N GLN A 33 -20.62 16.77 -3.42
CA GLN A 33 -21.23 15.85 -4.37
C GLN A 33 -20.79 14.40 -4.21
N ILE A 34 -19.63 14.16 -3.61
CA ILE A 34 -19.00 12.84 -3.57
C ILE A 34 -18.74 12.40 -2.14
N PHE A 35 -17.96 13.18 -1.38
CA PHE A 35 -17.51 12.77 -0.05
C PHE A 35 -18.64 12.75 0.98
N GLN A 36 -19.46 13.79 1.08
CA GLN A 36 -20.53 13.84 2.08
C GLN A 36 -21.60 12.78 1.81
N LYS A 37 -21.88 12.45 0.55
CA LYS A 37 -22.76 11.31 0.21
C LYS A 37 -22.14 10.01 0.69
N ALA A 38 -20.88 9.76 0.32
CA ALA A 38 -20.12 8.59 0.75
C ALA A 38 -19.98 8.46 2.28
N ALA A 39 -19.81 9.58 2.98
CA ALA A 39 -19.57 9.62 4.43
C ALA A 39 -20.87 9.52 5.25
N ASN A 40 -21.97 10.14 4.79
CA ASN A 40 -23.22 10.23 5.56
C ASN A 40 -24.23 9.13 5.22
N GLU A 41 -24.13 8.47 4.06
CA GLU A 41 -25.01 7.34 3.71
C GLU A 41 -24.73 6.09 4.54
N LYS A 42 -23.60 6.02 5.25
CA LYS A 42 -23.20 4.84 6.04
C LYS A 42 -23.11 5.15 7.52
N ILE A 43 -23.82 4.35 8.29
CA ILE A 43 -23.60 4.21 9.73
C ILE A 43 -22.45 3.22 9.87
N SER A 44 -21.28 3.68 10.30
CA SER A 44 -20.06 2.86 10.29
C SER A 44 -19.95 1.99 11.53
N ALA A 45 -19.46 0.76 11.38
CA ALA A 45 -19.12 -0.11 12.49
C ALA A 45 -17.81 0.33 13.17
N TYR A 46 -17.78 0.35 14.49
CA TYR A 46 -16.65 0.78 15.33
C TYR A 46 -15.87 -0.36 15.96
N LEU A 47 -16.53 -1.48 16.21
CA LEU A 47 -15.93 -2.70 16.74
C LEU A 47 -16.10 -3.76 15.65
N PHE A 48 -15.07 -4.58 15.40
CA PHE A 48 -15.14 -5.49 14.27
C PHE A 48 -14.37 -6.79 14.44
N ASN A 49 -15.08 -7.91 14.37
CA ASN A 49 -14.53 -9.14 13.83
C ASN A 49 -15.53 -9.87 12.92
N LEU A 50 -16.19 -9.18 11.98
CA LEU A 50 -17.19 -9.82 11.11
C LEU A 50 -16.59 -10.82 10.10
N ASN A 51 -15.27 -10.97 10.01
CA ASN A 51 -14.66 -11.99 9.15
C ASN A 51 -14.47 -13.35 9.85
N ALA A 52 -14.68 -13.40 11.17
CA ALA A 52 -14.61 -14.66 11.91
C ALA A 52 -15.95 -15.40 11.83
N GLU A 53 -15.90 -16.67 11.44
CA GLU A 53 -17.08 -17.51 11.18
C GLU A 53 -17.12 -18.76 12.07
N GLU A 54 -16.32 -18.80 13.13
CA GLU A 54 -16.39 -19.87 14.11
C GLU A 54 -17.69 -19.76 14.91
N ASP A 55 -18.28 -20.90 15.22
CA ASP A 55 -19.49 -20.96 16.02
C ASP A 55 -19.10 -20.82 17.51
N ILE A 56 -19.55 -19.74 18.16
CA ILE A 56 -19.15 -19.39 19.53
C ILE A 56 -20.26 -19.75 20.52
N ILE A 57 -21.51 -19.38 20.21
CA ILE A 57 -22.65 -19.61 21.08
C ILE A 57 -23.82 -20.15 20.29
N GLU A 58 -24.36 -21.28 20.73
CA GLU A 58 -25.67 -21.76 20.29
C GLU A 58 -26.74 -21.29 21.27
N LEU A 59 -27.79 -20.66 20.78
CA LEU A 59 -28.97 -20.25 21.56
C LEU A 59 -30.18 -21.07 21.12
N ARG A 60 -30.80 -21.76 22.09
CA ARG A 60 -32.07 -22.48 21.92
C ARG A 60 -33.24 -21.62 22.37
N ASN A 61 -34.47 -22.08 22.09
CA ASN A 61 -35.69 -21.38 22.47
C ASN A 61 -35.69 -20.95 23.95
N GLY A 62 -35.84 -19.65 24.21
CA GLY A 62 -35.84 -19.05 25.55
C GLY A 62 -34.46 -18.82 26.17
N GLU A 63 -33.37 -19.26 25.54
CA GLU A 63 -32.02 -18.95 25.99
C GLU A 63 -31.59 -17.54 25.55
N LYS A 64 -30.69 -16.96 26.34
CA LYS A 64 -30.18 -15.61 26.14
C LYS A 64 -28.66 -15.58 26.24
N ALA A 65 -28.03 -14.74 25.42
CA ALA A 65 -26.64 -14.33 25.58
C ALA A 65 -26.57 -12.81 25.69
N THR A 66 -25.64 -12.35 26.54
CA THR A 66 -25.34 -10.93 26.70
C THR A 66 -23.91 -10.69 26.25
N VAL A 67 -23.72 -9.66 25.45
CA VAL A 67 -22.40 -9.13 25.12
C VAL A 67 -22.25 -7.79 25.82
N SER A 68 -21.29 -7.70 26.75
CA SER A 68 -20.94 -6.45 27.42
C SER A 68 -19.66 -5.88 26.81
N PHE A 69 -19.61 -4.56 26.65
CA PHE A 69 -18.43 -3.84 26.19
C PHE A 69 -18.45 -2.40 26.69
N THR A 70 -17.27 -1.79 26.78
CA THR A 70 -17.15 -0.39 27.15
C THR A 70 -17.35 0.52 25.94
N ALA A 71 -18.21 1.53 26.07
CA ALA A 71 -18.44 2.52 25.03
C ALA A 71 -17.15 3.28 24.71
N THR A 72 -16.82 3.36 23.42
CA THR A 72 -15.67 4.13 22.94
C THR A 72 -16.07 5.48 22.35
N ARG A 73 -17.38 5.82 22.35
CA ARG A 73 -17.93 7.02 21.71
C ARG A 73 -19.14 7.60 22.45
N GLU A 74 -19.54 8.78 21.99
CA GLU A 74 -20.63 9.57 22.57
C GLU A 74 -22.04 9.22 22.02
N GLU A 75 -22.13 8.42 20.97
CA GLU A 75 -23.41 7.98 20.38
C GLU A 75 -23.33 6.54 19.84
N ILE A 76 -24.45 5.83 19.94
CA ILE A 76 -24.67 4.50 19.34
C ILE A 76 -25.93 4.57 18.48
N SER A 77 -25.75 4.47 17.17
CA SER A 77 -26.85 4.46 16.19
C SER A 77 -27.34 3.05 15.86
N GLY A 78 -26.69 1.99 16.34
CA GLY A 78 -27.12 0.62 16.09
C GLY A 78 -26.09 -0.43 16.48
N ILE A 79 -26.43 -1.70 16.26
CA ILE A 79 -25.56 -2.86 16.46
C ILE A 79 -25.67 -3.79 15.25
N SER A 80 -24.57 -4.43 14.87
CA SER A 80 -24.53 -5.53 13.92
C SER A 80 -23.86 -6.76 14.51
N PHE A 81 -24.25 -7.96 14.06
CA PHE A 81 -23.58 -9.20 14.45
C PHE A 81 -23.80 -10.32 13.42
N LYS A 82 -22.87 -11.29 13.37
CA LYS A 82 -23.00 -12.49 12.53
C LYS A 82 -23.70 -13.64 13.26
N TYR A 83 -24.50 -14.38 12.51
CA TYR A 83 -25.19 -15.56 13.01
C TYR A 83 -25.46 -16.59 11.89
N LYS A 84 -25.74 -17.82 12.31
CA LYS A 84 -26.38 -18.86 11.50
C LYS A 84 -27.65 -19.31 12.19
N ILE A 85 -28.64 -19.74 11.42
CA ILE A 85 -29.83 -20.40 11.96
C ILE A 85 -29.80 -21.85 11.51
N SER A 86 -29.94 -22.76 12.47
CA SER A 86 -30.11 -24.19 12.22
C SER A 86 -31.54 -24.60 12.58
N LYS A 87 -32.21 -25.36 11.71
CA LYS A 87 -33.57 -25.89 11.91
C LYS A 87 -33.67 -27.33 11.45
N ALA A 88 -34.62 -28.10 12.00
CA ALA A 88 -34.77 -29.52 11.69
C ALA A 88 -35.69 -29.78 10.48
N SER A 89 -36.56 -28.82 10.13
CA SER A 89 -37.49 -28.91 9.00
C SER A 89 -37.46 -27.67 8.11
N ASP A 90 -37.65 -27.84 6.80
CA ASP A 90 -37.74 -26.73 5.84
C ASP A 90 -39.03 -25.92 5.93
N ALA A 91 -40.01 -26.34 6.76
CA ALA A 91 -41.26 -25.63 6.97
C ALA A 91 -41.04 -24.18 7.48
N GLN A 92 -42.04 -23.31 7.25
CA GLN A 92 -42.07 -21.96 7.86
C GLN A 92 -42.14 -22.11 9.38
N THR A 93 -41.19 -21.48 10.07
CA THR A 93 -41.10 -21.52 11.53
C THR A 93 -41.57 -20.18 12.07
N SER A 94 -42.61 -20.15 12.91
CA SER A 94 -43.01 -18.92 13.60
C SER A 94 -42.08 -18.66 14.78
N GLY A 95 -41.34 -17.56 14.75
CA GLY A 95 -40.47 -17.16 15.85
C GLY A 95 -39.77 -15.84 15.60
N ILE A 96 -39.25 -15.25 16.68
CA ILE A 96 -38.57 -13.96 16.68
C ILE A 96 -37.18 -14.07 17.29
N ILE A 97 -36.24 -13.34 16.70
CA ILE A 97 -34.96 -13.00 17.31
C ILE A 97 -35.14 -11.64 17.96
N ARG A 98 -35.01 -11.60 19.28
CA ARG A 98 -35.13 -10.37 20.07
C ARG A 98 -33.75 -9.91 20.50
N VAL A 99 -33.44 -8.66 20.19
CA VAL A 99 -32.19 -7.99 20.57
C VAL A 99 -32.51 -6.74 21.37
N ALA A 100 -31.96 -6.61 22.56
CA ALA A 100 -32.14 -5.44 23.42
C ALA A 100 -30.80 -4.77 23.71
N LEU A 101 -30.64 -3.52 23.30
CA LEU A 101 -29.50 -2.68 23.64
C LEU A 101 -29.76 -2.01 24.99
N LYS A 102 -28.81 -2.19 25.92
CA LYS A 102 -28.86 -1.65 27.27
C LYS A 102 -27.64 -0.76 27.53
N LYS A 103 -27.87 0.32 28.26
CA LYS A 103 -26.82 1.19 28.81
C LYS A 103 -26.97 1.20 30.31
N ASN A 104 -25.91 0.87 31.06
CA ASN A 104 -25.95 0.81 32.53
C ASN A 104 -27.16 0.00 33.05
N ASN A 105 -27.43 -1.18 32.47
CA ASN A 105 -28.57 -2.06 32.75
C ASN A 105 -29.98 -1.52 32.39
N VAL A 106 -30.09 -0.34 31.77
CA VAL A 106 -31.38 0.21 31.30
C VAL A 106 -31.54 -0.09 29.81
N VAL A 107 -32.67 -0.68 29.41
CA VAL A 107 -32.99 -0.93 28.00
C VAL A 107 -33.22 0.40 27.28
N CYS A 108 -32.41 0.68 26.27
CA CYS A 108 -32.50 1.89 25.46
C CYS A 108 -33.27 1.66 24.15
N GLN A 109 -33.09 0.50 23.53
CA GLN A 109 -33.71 0.13 22.26
C GLN A 109 -33.90 -1.38 22.21
N GLU A 110 -34.96 -1.81 21.53
CA GLU A 110 -35.25 -3.21 21.28
C GLU A 110 -35.61 -3.43 19.81
N TRP A 111 -35.20 -4.58 19.27
CA TRP A 111 -35.54 -5.03 17.91
C TRP A 111 -36.08 -6.45 17.96
N ASN A 112 -37.13 -6.70 17.18
CA ASN A 112 -37.73 -8.01 16.99
C ASN A 112 -37.68 -8.35 15.49
N THR A 113 -36.89 -9.35 15.12
CA THR A 113 -36.72 -9.80 13.73
C THR A 113 -37.35 -11.17 13.55
N ASP A 114 -38.17 -11.36 12.51
CA ASP A 114 -38.74 -12.67 12.19
C ASP A 114 -37.64 -13.65 11.77
N ILE A 115 -37.66 -14.86 12.31
CA ILE A 115 -36.68 -15.92 12.01
C ILE A 115 -36.64 -16.21 10.50
N ASN A 116 -37.78 -16.18 9.81
CA ASN A 116 -37.83 -16.46 8.37
C ASN A 116 -37.16 -15.36 7.54
N GLU A 117 -37.20 -14.10 8.00
CA GLU A 117 -36.44 -13.01 7.37
C GLU A 117 -34.93 -13.23 7.59
N ALA A 118 -34.56 -13.67 8.79
CA ALA A 118 -33.20 -13.92 9.20
C ALA A 118 -32.55 -15.14 8.51
N LEU A 119 -33.34 -16.16 8.13
CA LEU A 119 -32.84 -17.40 7.48
C LEU A 119 -32.00 -17.16 6.21
N THR A 120 -32.28 -16.07 5.47
CA THR A 120 -31.60 -15.76 4.21
C THR A 120 -30.34 -14.92 4.39
N LYS A 121 -30.04 -14.50 5.62
CA LYS A 121 -28.93 -13.61 5.97
C LYS A 121 -27.94 -14.34 6.87
N ASN A 122 -26.68 -13.89 6.85
CA ASN A 122 -25.61 -14.37 7.73
C ASN A 122 -25.14 -13.30 8.74
N SER A 123 -25.79 -12.13 8.71
CA SER A 123 -25.59 -11.04 9.64
C SER A 123 -26.88 -10.26 9.85
N MET A 124 -26.98 -9.61 11.00
CA MET A 124 -28.05 -8.68 11.34
C MET A 124 -27.43 -7.30 11.51
N GLU A 125 -28.13 -6.28 11.01
CA GLU A 125 -27.75 -4.87 11.17
C GLU A 125 -28.98 -4.13 11.69
N LEU A 126 -28.92 -3.70 12.95
CA LEU A 126 -30.03 -3.18 13.72
C LEU A 126 -29.78 -1.70 14.01
N ILE A 127 -30.57 -0.83 13.38
CA ILE A 127 -30.45 0.63 13.53
C ILE A 127 -31.42 1.10 14.61
N CYS A 128 -30.94 1.92 15.55
CA CYS A 128 -31.76 2.55 16.57
C CYS A 128 -32.76 3.53 15.93
N GLU A 129 -33.97 3.63 16.48
CA GLU A 129 -34.94 4.63 16.02
C GLU A 129 -34.44 6.06 16.29
N SER A 130 -33.69 6.23 17.37
CA SER A 130 -32.92 7.43 17.69
C SER A 130 -31.57 7.02 18.28
N PRO A 131 -30.46 7.71 17.94
CA PRO A 131 -29.15 7.38 18.49
C PRO A 131 -29.16 7.40 20.02
N VAL A 132 -28.59 6.37 20.63
CA VAL A 132 -28.44 6.27 22.08
C VAL A 132 -27.21 7.08 22.50
N GLU A 133 -27.42 8.14 23.29
CA GLU A 133 -26.33 8.93 23.85
C GLU A 133 -25.49 8.10 24.83
N SER A 134 -24.17 8.18 24.67
CA SER A 134 -23.19 7.46 25.48
C SER A 134 -22.05 8.38 25.89
N LYS A 135 -21.19 7.94 26.80
CA LYS A 135 -19.92 8.57 27.12
C LYS A 135 -18.83 7.52 26.98
N ILE A 136 -17.64 7.97 26.60
CA ILE A 136 -16.47 7.08 26.58
C ILE A 136 -16.29 6.52 28.00
N GLY A 137 -16.30 5.19 28.13
CA GLY A 137 -16.24 4.49 29.41
C GLY A 137 -17.58 3.97 29.94
N ASP A 138 -18.72 4.31 29.34
CA ASP A 138 -20.03 3.78 29.75
C ASP A 138 -20.10 2.26 29.48
N ASP A 139 -20.74 1.50 30.39
CA ASP A 139 -20.98 0.07 30.19
C ASP A 139 -22.20 -0.14 29.29
N ILE A 140 -21.96 -0.78 28.15
CA ILE A 140 -22.99 -1.08 27.15
C ILE A 140 -23.14 -2.59 27.05
N GLU A 141 -24.38 -3.03 26.96
CA GLU A 141 -24.71 -4.43 26.77
C GLU A 141 -25.72 -4.59 25.64
N PHE A 142 -25.62 -5.67 24.87
CA PHE A 142 -26.76 -6.14 24.09
C PHE A 142 -27.09 -7.58 24.40
N GLU A 143 -28.36 -7.81 24.67
CA GLU A 143 -28.93 -9.12 24.98
C GLU A 143 -29.58 -9.67 23.71
N ILE A 144 -29.16 -10.86 23.28
CA ILE A 144 -29.73 -11.59 22.15
C ILE A 144 -30.49 -12.79 22.70
N SER A 145 -31.70 -12.99 22.22
CA SER A 145 -32.54 -14.14 22.55
C SER A 145 -33.33 -14.62 21.35
N VAL A 146 -33.67 -15.91 21.34
CA VAL A 146 -34.49 -16.52 20.30
C VAL A 146 -35.74 -17.14 20.92
N GLU A 147 -36.90 -16.77 20.37
CA GLU A 147 -38.20 -17.31 20.75
C GLU A 147 -38.80 -17.96 19.50
N SER A 148 -38.83 -19.30 19.47
CA SER A 148 -39.33 -20.08 18.33
C SER A 148 -40.39 -21.08 18.77
N ALA A 149 -41.45 -21.23 17.98
CA ALA A 149 -42.43 -22.30 18.16
C ALA A 149 -41.83 -23.69 17.89
N GLU A 150 -40.80 -23.77 17.06
CA GLU A 150 -40.07 -24.99 16.78
C GLU A 150 -38.86 -25.11 17.73
N LEU A 151 -38.93 -26.05 18.68
CA LEU A 151 -37.90 -26.25 19.70
C LEU A 151 -36.52 -26.66 19.12
N SER A 152 -36.49 -27.16 17.88
CA SER A 152 -35.25 -27.48 17.16
C SER A 152 -34.55 -26.28 16.54
N THR A 153 -35.18 -25.10 16.49
CA THR A 153 -34.52 -23.89 15.95
C THR A 153 -33.41 -23.44 16.88
N GLN A 154 -32.22 -23.24 16.32
CA GLN A 154 -31.05 -22.74 17.02
C GLN A 154 -30.51 -21.50 16.33
N LEU A 155 -30.24 -20.45 17.11
CA LEU A 155 -29.50 -19.28 16.67
C LEU A 155 -28.05 -19.45 17.10
N ILE A 156 -27.15 -19.59 16.13
CA ILE A 156 -25.73 -19.80 16.36
C ILE A 156 -25.01 -18.47 16.12
N LEU A 157 -24.53 -17.84 17.18
CA LEU A 157 -23.77 -16.60 17.11
C LEU A 157 -22.31 -16.90 16.74
N GLN A 158 -21.80 -16.19 15.74
CA GLN A 158 -20.46 -16.44 15.18
C GLN A 158 -19.42 -15.45 15.70
N GLY A 159 -18.15 -15.85 15.66
CA GLY A 159 -17.03 -15.05 16.13
C GLY A 159 -15.71 -15.79 16.00
N THR A 160 -14.81 -15.56 16.95
CA THR A 160 -13.49 -16.19 17.05
C THR A 160 -13.27 -16.75 18.45
N LYS A 161 -12.64 -17.91 18.57
CA LYS A 161 -12.20 -18.42 19.88
C LYS A 161 -11.00 -17.70 20.45
N LYS A 162 -10.28 -16.93 19.62
CA LYS A 162 -9.15 -16.09 20.06
C LYS A 162 -9.67 -14.80 20.70
N GLU A 163 -9.05 -14.38 21.78
CA GLU A 163 -9.29 -13.07 22.37
C GLU A 163 -8.69 -11.98 21.47
N VAL A 164 -9.52 -11.37 20.62
CA VAL A 164 -9.10 -10.33 19.66
C VAL A 164 -9.41 -8.92 20.19
N TYR A 165 -10.41 -8.79 21.05
CA TYR A 165 -10.79 -7.53 21.68
C TYR A 165 -10.72 -7.64 23.20
N PHE A 166 -9.89 -6.80 23.81
CA PHE A 166 -9.60 -6.84 25.25
C PHE A 166 -10.72 -6.23 26.12
N ASN A 167 -11.73 -5.58 25.52
CA ASN A 167 -12.78 -4.84 26.23
C ASN A 167 -14.21 -5.34 25.92
N SER A 168 -14.36 -6.58 25.47
CA SER A 168 -15.68 -7.20 25.29
C SER A 168 -15.76 -8.55 25.99
N GLN A 169 -16.87 -8.82 26.65
CA GLN A 169 -17.11 -10.09 27.32
C GLN A 169 -18.45 -10.67 26.89
N ILE A 170 -18.49 -11.98 26.65
CA ILE A 170 -19.73 -12.68 26.32
C ILE A 170 -20.15 -13.52 27.51
N THR A 171 -21.41 -13.42 27.89
CA THR A 171 -22.00 -14.17 28.99
C THR A 171 -23.24 -14.93 28.52
N LYS A 172 -23.32 -16.23 28.82
CA LYS A 172 -24.53 -17.04 28.66
C LYS A 172 -24.89 -17.66 30.00
N ALA A 173 -26.14 -17.47 30.44
CA ALA A 173 -26.64 -17.98 31.73
C ALA A 173 -25.72 -17.65 32.93
N GLY A 174 -25.15 -16.44 32.95
CA GLY A 174 -24.25 -15.97 34.01
C GLY A 174 -22.82 -16.53 33.97
N LYS A 175 -22.46 -17.34 32.96
CA LYS A 175 -21.09 -17.83 32.75
C LYS A 175 -20.42 -17.08 31.61
N VAL A 176 -19.19 -16.66 31.85
CA VAL A 176 -18.31 -16.06 30.83
C VAL A 176 -17.92 -17.14 29.83
N ILE A 177 -18.08 -16.84 28.54
CA ILE A 177 -17.67 -17.69 27.44
C ILE A 177 -16.36 -17.14 26.87
N GLU A 178 -15.39 -18.04 26.67
CA GLU A 178 -14.11 -17.70 26.06
C GLU A 178 -14.30 -17.42 24.55
N GLY A 179 -13.67 -16.37 24.06
CA GLY A 179 -13.75 -15.92 22.67
C GLY A 179 -14.37 -14.54 22.51
N THR A 180 -14.46 -14.09 21.26
CA THR A 180 -14.99 -12.78 20.90
C THR A 180 -16.04 -12.92 19.80
N LEU A 181 -17.21 -12.30 20.01
CA LEU A 181 -18.30 -12.34 19.04
C LEU A 181 -17.96 -11.47 17.81
N ALA A 182 -18.38 -11.91 16.63
CA ALA A 182 -18.36 -11.08 15.43
C ALA A 182 -19.51 -10.07 15.48
N PHE A 183 -19.30 -8.95 16.17
CA PHE A 183 -20.26 -7.84 16.26
C PHE A 183 -19.64 -6.50 15.90
N GLY A 184 -20.48 -5.51 15.63
CA GLY A 184 -20.09 -4.12 15.48
C GLY A 184 -21.10 -3.14 16.07
N VAL A 185 -20.59 -2.01 16.54
CA VAL A 185 -21.39 -0.90 17.05
C VAL A 185 -21.44 0.16 15.97
N LEU A 186 -22.63 0.59 15.59
CA LEU A 186 -22.87 1.47 14.46
C LEU A 186 -23.01 2.93 14.94
N GLY A 187 -22.44 3.89 14.22
CA GLY A 187 -22.71 5.33 14.42
C GLY A 187 -22.04 6.23 13.39
N LYS A 188 -22.03 7.54 13.63
CA LYS A 188 -21.40 8.52 12.74
C LYS A 188 -19.96 8.82 13.12
N SER A 189 -19.11 8.95 12.11
CA SER A 189 -17.69 9.28 12.28
C SER A 189 -17.41 10.73 11.88
N PRO A 190 -17.78 11.74 12.70
CA PRO A 190 -17.65 13.15 12.32
C PRO A 190 -16.20 13.57 12.07
N TYR A 191 -15.24 12.88 12.68
CA TYR A 191 -13.81 13.13 12.45
C TYR A 191 -13.37 12.81 11.01
N ILE A 192 -14.06 11.92 10.28
CA ILE A 192 -13.75 11.61 8.89
C ILE A 192 -13.96 12.85 8.01
N SER A 193 -15.01 13.64 8.27
CA SER A 193 -15.20 14.93 7.60
C SER A 193 -14.15 15.96 7.99
N LYS A 194 -13.69 15.98 9.25
CA LYS A 194 -12.56 16.84 9.68
C LYS A 194 -11.27 16.44 8.97
N MET A 195 -11.02 15.14 8.82
CA MET A 195 -9.87 14.57 8.12
C MET A 195 -9.87 14.97 6.64
N PHE A 196 -11.04 14.93 5.97
CA PHE A 196 -11.19 15.41 4.60
C PHE A 196 -10.75 16.88 4.44
N TRP A 197 -11.26 17.76 5.29
CA TRP A 197 -10.92 19.18 5.22
C TRP A 197 -9.45 19.45 5.59
N GLY A 198 -8.90 18.71 6.55
CA GLY A 198 -7.48 18.76 6.89
C GLY A 198 -6.58 18.38 5.70
N ILE A 199 -6.86 17.24 5.06
CA ILE A 199 -6.15 16.80 3.85
C ILE A 199 -6.31 17.83 2.73
N SER A 200 -7.52 18.32 2.49
CA SER A 200 -7.81 19.31 1.45
C SER A 200 -7.04 20.62 1.67
N LEU A 201 -6.95 21.09 2.91
CA LEU A 201 -6.20 22.29 3.28
C LEU A 201 -4.70 22.09 3.06
N ILE A 202 -4.13 20.94 3.46
CA ILE A 202 -2.73 20.60 3.23
C ILE A 202 -2.41 20.56 1.73
N LEU A 203 -3.29 19.95 0.92
CA LEU A 203 -3.15 19.87 -0.53
C LEU A 203 -3.27 21.24 -1.20
N PHE A 204 -4.20 22.09 -0.74
CA PHE A 204 -4.33 23.46 -1.21
C PHE A 204 -3.07 24.29 -0.88
N ALA A 205 -2.57 24.18 0.35
CA ALA A 205 -1.33 24.82 0.77
C ALA A 205 -0.12 24.33 -0.05
N LEU A 206 -0.08 23.05 -0.42
CA LEU A 206 0.93 22.49 -1.30
C LEU A 206 0.90 23.15 -2.68
N VAL A 207 -0.27 23.29 -3.32
CA VAL A 207 -0.40 23.96 -4.63
C VAL A 207 0.11 25.41 -4.55
N LEU A 208 -0.27 26.15 -3.51
CA LEU A 208 0.21 27.50 -3.26
C LEU A 208 1.74 27.52 -3.06
N ALA A 209 2.28 26.65 -2.22
CA ALA A 209 3.72 26.58 -1.94
C ALA A 209 4.52 26.28 -3.22
N VAL A 210 4.05 25.32 -4.03
CA VAL A 210 4.65 24.99 -5.33
C VAL A 210 4.64 26.21 -6.25
N TYR A 211 3.51 26.94 -6.34
CA TYR A 211 3.43 28.16 -7.15
C TYR A 211 4.49 29.19 -6.70
N LEU A 212 4.53 29.49 -5.40
CA LEU A 212 5.43 30.50 -4.84
C LEU A 212 6.90 30.12 -5.05
N LEU A 213 7.25 28.85 -4.83
CA LEU A 213 8.63 28.37 -4.99
C LEU A 213 9.09 28.37 -6.45
N ILE A 214 8.19 28.09 -7.38
CA ILE A 214 8.48 28.15 -8.82
C ILE A 214 8.64 29.59 -9.28
N ARG A 215 7.70 30.47 -8.95
CA ARG A 215 7.59 31.80 -9.57
C ARG A 215 8.39 32.89 -8.85
N ILE A 216 8.59 32.74 -7.54
CA ILE A 216 9.31 33.72 -6.71
C ILE A 216 10.73 33.23 -6.43
N LYS A 217 10.87 32.06 -5.81
CA LYS A 217 12.18 31.55 -5.36
C LYS A 217 12.99 30.85 -6.45
N ARG A 218 12.36 30.48 -7.57
CA ARG A 218 12.97 29.71 -8.68
C ARG A 218 13.72 28.48 -8.17
N CYS A 219 13.04 27.72 -7.31
CA CYS A 219 13.62 26.56 -6.65
C CYS A 219 14.05 25.49 -7.67
N ARG A 220 15.12 24.74 -7.36
CA ARG A 220 15.57 23.63 -8.21
C ARG A 220 14.59 22.45 -8.12
N LEU A 221 14.47 21.70 -9.21
CA LEU A 221 13.51 20.60 -9.30
C LEU A 221 13.70 19.54 -8.21
N GLU A 222 14.94 19.19 -7.87
CA GLU A 222 15.21 18.24 -6.78
C GLU A 222 14.70 18.73 -5.41
N ARG A 223 14.67 20.04 -5.15
CA ARG A 223 14.13 20.59 -3.90
C ARG A 223 12.60 20.65 -3.93
N LEU A 224 12.01 20.94 -5.09
CA LEU A 224 10.56 20.83 -5.28
C LEU A 224 10.10 19.39 -5.08
N PHE A 225 10.88 18.40 -5.52
CA PHE A 225 10.59 16.98 -5.27
C PHE A 225 10.49 16.68 -3.78
N LEU A 226 11.42 17.18 -2.95
CA LEU A 226 11.34 16.96 -1.51
C LEU A 226 10.11 17.60 -0.87
N LEU A 227 9.71 18.80 -1.29
CA LEU A 227 8.50 19.44 -0.78
C LEU A 227 7.24 18.67 -1.20
N VAL A 228 7.07 18.44 -2.50
CA VAL A 228 5.88 17.79 -3.06
C VAL A 228 5.80 16.36 -2.55
N GLY A 229 6.89 15.61 -2.63
CA GLY A 229 6.99 14.24 -2.13
C GLY A 229 6.79 14.16 -0.62
N GLY A 230 7.38 15.06 0.16
CA GLY A 230 7.21 15.07 1.62
C GLY A 230 5.76 15.30 2.03
N ILE A 231 5.07 16.29 1.44
CA ILE A 231 3.67 16.55 1.76
C ILE A 231 2.76 15.42 1.27
N LEU A 232 2.95 14.96 0.03
CA LEU A 232 2.16 13.84 -0.50
C LEU A 232 2.38 12.56 0.31
N LEU A 233 3.58 12.33 0.85
CA LEU A 233 3.86 11.19 1.71
C LEU A 233 3.03 11.21 2.99
N ILE A 234 2.97 12.36 3.67
CA ILE A 234 2.13 12.52 4.87
C ILE A 234 0.64 12.29 4.52
N VAL A 235 0.20 12.81 3.38
CA VAL A 235 -1.17 12.63 2.92
C VAL A 235 -1.47 11.15 2.59
N TYR A 236 -0.57 10.44 1.90
CA TYR A 236 -0.74 9.02 1.59
C TYR A 236 -0.67 8.14 2.83
N LEU A 237 0.15 8.48 3.84
CA LEU A 237 0.10 7.82 5.14
C LEU A 237 -1.30 7.94 5.76
N ALA A 238 -1.88 9.15 5.79
CA ALA A 238 -3.21 9.35 6.34
C ALA A 238 -4.31 8.61 5.55
N VAL A 239 -4.20 8.56 4.23
CA VAL A 239 -5.21 7.95 3.34
C VAL A 239 -5.12 6.43 3.31
N PHE A 240 -3.93 5.84 3.40
CA PHE A 240 -3.76 4.38 3.34
C PHE A 240 -3.44 3.81 4.72
N PRO A 241 -4.39 3.12 5.38
CA PRO A 241 -4.16 2.31 6.59
C PRO A 241 -3.03 1.28 6.43
N PRO A 242 -2.38 0.84 7.52
CA PRO A 242 -1.62 -0.43 7.50
C PRO A 242 -2.51 -1.60 7.06
N MET A 243 -1.91 -2.64 6.47
CA MET A 243 -2.56 -3.80 5.83
C MET A 243 -3.20 -3.54 4.46
N SER A 244 -3.36 -2.27 4.04
CA SER A 244 -4.02 -1.95 2.78
C SER A 244 -3.15 -2.13 1.53
N ALA A 245 -1.82 -2.18 1.66
CA ALA A 245 -0.94 -2.34 0.50
C ALA A 245 -0.87 -3.81 0.05
N PRO A 246 -0.43 -4.09 -1.20
CA PRO A 246 -0.35 -5.46 -1.67
C PRO A 246 0.64 -6.31 -0.85
N ASP A 247 0.18 -7.51 -0.48
CA ASP A 247 0.98 -8.53 0.23
C ASP A 247 1.55 -8.03 1.58
N GLU A 248 0.97 -6.95 2.12
CA GLU A 248 1.46 -6.25 3.30
C GLU A 248 1.54 -7.11 4.57
N PRO A 249 0.66 -8.12 4.80
CA PRO A 249 0.81 -9.00 5.97
C PRO A 249 2.17 -9.69 6.04
N GLY A 250 2.69 -10.21 4.92
CA GLY A 250 4.01 -10.84 4.89
C GLY A 250 5.15 -9.83 5.04
N HIS A 251 4.95 -8.62 4.54
CA HIS A 251 5.91 -7.53 4.68
C HIS A 251 5.99 -7.01 6.13
N ILE A 252 4.87 -6.93 6.85
CA ILE A 252 4.81 -6.58 8.27
C ILE A 252 5.52 -7.65 9.10
N ALA A 253 5.22 -8.94 8.89
CA ALA A 253 5.96 -10.04 9.54
C ALA A 253 7.47 -9.89 9.35
N SER A 254 7.93 -9.66 8.12
CA SER A 254 9.35 -9.45 7.87
C SER A 254 9.94 -8.23 8.59
N ALA A 255 9.23 -7.10 8.62
CA ALA A 255 9.74 -5.90 9.28
C ALA A 255 9.82 -6.05 10.80
N TYR A 256 8.84 -6.72 11.43
CA TYR A 256 8.89 -7.08 12.85
C TYR A 256 10.04 -8.02 13.14
N ALA A 257 10.21 -9.08 12.35
CA ALA A 257 11.32 -10.01 12.54
C ALA A 257 12.70 -9.33 12.40
N VAL A 258 12.82 -8.30 11.55
CA VAL A 258 14.04 -7.48 11.46
C VAL A 258 14.15 -6.52 12.65
N ALA A 259 13.05 -5.91 13.10
CA ALA A 259 13.02 -5.02 14.26
C ALA A 259 13.45 -5.75 15.53
N ASP A 260 12.94 -6.96 15.79
CA ASP A 260 13.35 -7.77 16.94
C ASP A 260 14.83 -8.11 16.89
N LYS A 261 15.38 -8.43 15.71
CA LYS A 261 16.82 -8.64 15.55
C LYS A 261 17.63 -7.38 15.85
N LEU A 262 17.16 -6.20 15.46
CA LEU A 262 17.78 -4.92 15.83
C LEU A 262 17.73 -4.67 17.34
N LEU A 263 16.67 -5.14 18.01
CA LEU A 263 16.47 -5.06 19.45
C LEU A 263 17.08 -6.24 20.23
N MET A 264 17.80 -7.15 19.55
CA MET A 264 18.40 -8.35 20.14
C MET A 264 17.39 -9.28 20.84
N LYS A 265 16.18 -9.41 20.28
CA LYS A 265 15.11 -10.30 20.73
C LYS A 265 14.95 -11.51 19.81
N GLU A 266 14.31 -12.56 20.32
CA GLU A 266 13.84 -13.68 19.49
C GLU A 266 12.71 -13.19 18.58
N SER A 267 12.86 -13.45 17.27
CA SER A 267 11.96 -12.91 16.24
C SER A 267 10.86 -13.88 15.81
N LEU A 268 11.00 -15.17 16.13
CA LEU A 268 10.12 -16.24 15.63
C LEU A 268 9.67 -17.13 16.79
N ASP A 269 8.44 -17.64 16.71
CA ASP A 269 7.97 -18.71 17.58
C ASP A 269 8.46 -20.09 17.11
N GLU A 270 8.11 -21.13 17.86
CA GLU A 270 8.45 -22.53 17.57
C GLU A 270 7.91 -23.02 16.21
N ASN A 271 6.85 -22.39 15.69
CA ASN A 271 6.21 -22.72 14.42
C ASN A 271 6.80 -21.90 13.23
N GLY A 272 7.77 -21.01 13.49
CA GLY A 272 8.35 -20.14 12.47
C GLY A 272 7.50 -18.92 12.12
N ASN A 273 6.46 -18.63 12.91
CA ASN A 273 5.67 -17.40 12.81
C ASN A 273 6.41 -16.23 13.44
N THR A 274 6.14 -15.01 12.98
CA THR A 274 6.80 -13.82 13.54
C THR A 274 6.22 -13.48 14.91
N MET A 275 7.09 -13.16 15.86
CA MET A 275 6.67 -12.63 17.15
C MET A 275 6.37 -11.13 17.02
N ILE A 276 5.23 -10.70 17.57
CA ILE A 276 4.85 -9.27 17.65
C ILE A 276 4.32 -8.97 19.05
N ARG A 277 4.02 -7.71 19.39
CA ARG A 277 3.38 -7.38 20.68
C ARG A 277 1.89 -7.73 20.63
N LYS A 278 1.31 -8.18 21.75
CA LYS A 278 -0.12 -8.55 21.82
C LYS A 278 -1.03 -7.44 21.27
N THR A 279 -0.76 -6.19 21.60
CA THR A 279 -1.51 -5.00 21.13
C THR A 279 -1.32 -4.69 19.65
N ASP A 280 -0.24 -5.15 19.02
CA ASP A 280 0.02 -4.93 17.59
C ASP A 280 -0.85 -5.84 16.72
N LEU A 281 -1.49 -6.88 17.28
CA LEU A 281 -2.45 -7.74 16.59
C LEU A 281 -3.79 -7.06 16.27
N ILE A 282 -4.04 -5.88 16.86
CA ILE A 282 -5.28 -5.13 16.65
C ILE A 282 -5.52 -4.81 15.17
N ILE A 283 -4.45 -4.49 14.42
CA ILE A 283 -4.47 -4.40 12.97
C ILE A 283 -3.84 -5.67 12.38
N ASN A 284 -4.68 -6.63 12.03
CA ASN A 284 -4.28 -7.89 11.40
C ASN A 284 -4.71 -8.00 9.92
N SER A 285 -4.41 -9.15 9.31
CA SER A 285 -4.67 -9.48 7.90
C SER A 285 -6.13 -9.34 7.46
N ASN A 286 -7.11 -9.30 8.38
CA ASN A 286 -8.51 -9.06 8.06
C ASN A 286 -8.79 -7.60 7.63
N HIS A 287 -7.91 -6.66 7.98
CA HIS A 287 -8.04 -5.23 7.66
C HIS A 287 -7.43 -4.84 6.31
N TRP A 288 -7.23 -5.81 5.41
CA TRP A 288 -6.67 -5.57 4.09
C TRP A 288 -7.56 -4.68 3.19
N ARG A 289 -8.85 -4.56 3.52
CA ARG A 289 -9.82 -3.70 2.83
C ARG A 289 -9.99 -2.40 3.63
N PRO A 290 -9.37 -1.28 3.22
CA PRO A 290 -9.57 -0.02 3.90
C PRO A 290 -10.98 0.51 3.65
N ASP A 291 -11.62 0.96 4.73
CA ASP A 291 -12.96 1.56 4.77
C ASP A 291 -13.11 2.47 6.00
N GLN A 292 -14.34 2.96 6.29
CA GLN A 292 -14.60 3.77 7.49
C GLN A 292 -14.31 3.02 8.79
N SER A 293 -14.62 1.72 8.87
CA SER A 293 -14.36 0.93 10.07
C SER A 293 -12.87 0.80 10.38
N THR A 294 -12.05 0.67 9.34
CA THR A 294 -10.59 0.66 9.46
C THR A 294 -10.07 2.00 9.96
N TYR A 295 -10.62 3.11 9.47
CA TYR A 295 -10.27 4.44 10.00
C TYR A 295 -10.72 4.62 11.44
N ASN A 296 -11.85 4.05 11.84
CA ASN A 296 -12.34 4.14 13.21
C ASN A 296 -11.37 3.41 14.16
N LEU A 297 -10.97 2.19 13.79
CA LEU A 297 -9.96 1.41 14.49
C LEU A 297 -8.66 2.20 14.64
N ILE A 298 -8.16 2.82 13.55
CA ILE A 298 -6.97 3.66 13.62
C ILE A 298 -7.18 4.83 14.55
N HIS A 299 -8.27 5.58 14.40
CA HIS A 299 -8.57 6.77 15.20
C HIS A 299 -8.58 6.45 16.70
N ASP A 300 -9.21 5.34 17.08
CA ASP A 300 -9.42 4.98 18.48
C ASP A 300 -8.13 4.50 19.15
N ASN A 301 -7.19 3.95 18.37
CA ASN A 301 -5.97 3.33 18.88
C ASN A 301 -4.68 4.10 18.51
N LEU A 302 -4.77 5.26 17.82
CA LEU A 302 -3.60 5.98 17.30
C LEU A 302 -2.70 6.54 18.40
N PHE A 303 -3.28 6.95 19.53
CA PHE A 303 -2.57 7.57 20.65
C PHE A 303 -2.46 6.66 21.86
N GLU A 304 -2.78 5.37 21.71
CA GLU A 304 -2.56 4.41 22.77
C GLU A 304 -1.07 4.31 23.10
N HIS A 305 -0.80 4.28 24.39
CA HIS A 305 0.52 3.96 24.93
C HIS A 305 0.42 2.60 25.56
N ASP A 306 1.34 1.71 25.18
CA ASP A 306 1.30 0.35 25.64
C ASP A 306 2.60 -0.03 26.38
N PRO A 307 2.54 -0.18 27.71
CA PRO A 307 3.65 -0.73 28.48
C PRO A 307 3.74 -2.26 28.39
N ASP A 308 2.71 -2.95 27.89
CA ASP A 308 2.70 -4.41 27.78
C ASP A 308 3.49 -4.88 26.55
N LEU A 309 4.74 -5.26 26.78
CA LEU A 309 5.63 -5.81 25.77
C LEU A 309 5.47 -7.33 25.59
N SER A 310 4.38 -7.92 26.10
CA SER A 310 4.12 -9.35 25.99
C SER A 310 4.10 -9.80 24.52
N PRO A 311 4.90 -10.82 24.17
CA PRO A 311 4.94 -11.31 22.81
C PRO A 311 3.69 -12.14 22.48
N ALA A 312 3.28 -12.08 21.22
CA ALA A 312 2.20 -12.86 20.63
C ALA A 312 2.62 -13.34 19.23
N SER A 313 2.13 -14.52 18.83
CA SER A 313 2.40 -15.07 17.51
C SER A 313 1.55 -14.37 16.45
N TYR A 314 2.20 -13.79 15.44
CA TYR A 314 1.56 -13.31 14.24
C TYR A 314 1.58 -14.44 13.21
N GLU A 315 0.40 -14.91 12.79
CA GLU A 315 0.17 -16.13 11.96
C GLU A 315 0.70 -16.03 10.52
N ARG A 316 1.94 -15.60 10.38
CA ARG A 316 2.69 -15.40 9.17
C ARG A 316 4.19 -15.32 9.50
N GLY A 317 4.99 -16.19 8.89
CA GLY A 317 6.45 -16.08 8.91
C GLY A 317 6.98 -14.96 8.00
N PRO A 318 8.23 -14.54 8.21
CA PRO A 318 8.86 -13.51 7.38
C PRO A 318 9.08 -14.03 5.95
N ILE A 319 8.94 -13.13 4.98
CA ILE A 319 9.30 -13.40 3.59
C ILE A 319 10.81 -13.62 3.48
N ASN A 320 11.21 -14.66 2.74
CA ASN A 320 12.61 -15.00 2.48
C ASN A 320 13.26 -14.00 1.50
N VAL A 321 13.66 -12.84 2.03
CA VAL A 321 14.46 -11.80 1.37
C VAL A 321 15.44 -11.22 2.40
N PRO A 322 16.51 -10.52 1.97
CA PRO A 322 17.48 -9.96 2.92
C PRO A 322 16.87 -8.97 3.91
N PHE A 323 17.42 -8.91 5.12
CA PHE A 323 16.92 -8.03 6.19
C PHE A 323 16.92 -6.54 5.80
N TRP A 324 17.88 -6.09 4.98
CA TRP A 324 17.96 -4.69 4.55
C TRP A 324 16.79 -4.25 3.66
N SER A 325 16.05 -5.20 3.09
CA SER A 325 14.82 -4.93 2.31
C SER A 325 13.73 -4.27 3.16
N TYR A 326 13.76 -4.50 4.47
CA TYR A 326 12.80 -3.98 5.44
C TYR A 326 13.43 -3.10 6.51
N LEU A 327 14.74 -2.80 6.39
CA LEU A 327 15.45 -2.03 7.41
C LEU A 327 14.82 -0.66 7.69
N PRO A 328 14.36 0.13 6.70
CA PRO A 328 13.65 1.37 6.99
C PRO A 328 12.41 1.16 7.87
N GLN A 329 11.55 0.22 7.49
CA GLN A 329 10.33 -0.11 8.23
C GLN A 329 10.67 -0.60 9.65
N ALA A 330 11.64 -1.50 9.75
CA ALA A 330 12.08 -2.12 11.00
C ALA A 330 12.66 -1.09 11.98
N ILE A 331 13.38 -0.07 11.49
CA ILE A 331 13.84 1.04 12.34
C ILE A 331 12.64 1.79 12.93
N GLY A 332 11.62 2.09 12.12
CA GLY A 332 10.41 2.74 12.62
C GLY A 332 9.65 1.87 13.63
N VAL A 333 9.53 0.58 13.38
CA VAL A 333 8.90 -0.38 14.32
C VAL A 333 9.69 -0.47 15.62
N ALA A 334 11.01 -0.66 15.56
CA ALA A 334 11.87 -0.74 16.74
C ALA A 334 11.81 0.54 17.58
N LEU A 335 11.77 1.71 16.95
CA LEU A 335 11.58 2.98 17.65
C LEU A 335 10.19 3.07 18.30
N GLY A 336 9.13 2.61 17.63
CA GLY A 336 7.79 2.58 18.20
C GLY A 336 7.71 1.71 19.46
N MET A 337 8.33 0.53 19.41
CA MET A 337 8.46 -0.36 20.56
C MET A 337 9.26 0.26 21.70
N LEU A 338 10.41 0.89 21.41
CA LEU A 338 11.26 1.53 22.42
C LEU A 338 10.59 2.74 23.09
N LEU A 339 9.71 3.43 22.37
CA LEU A 339 8.93 4.56 22.90
C LEU A 339 7.65 4.10 23.64
N GLY A 340 7.33 2.81 23.64
CA GLY A 340 6.09 2.27 24.22
C GLY A 340 4.83 2.70 23.47
N LEU A 341 4.93 3.01 22.18
CA LEU A 341 3.75 3.38 21.39
C LEU A 341 2.84 2.16 21.19
N GLY A 342 1.53 2.34 21.15
CA GLY A 342 0.57 1.29 20.79
C GLY A 342 0.78 0.79 19.34
N GLY A 343 0.15 -0.33 18.99
CA GLY A 343 0.41 -1.01 17.72
C GLY A 343 0.13 -0.20 16.47
N VAL A 344 -0.95 0.59 16.48
CA VAL A 344 -1.28 1.48 15.36
C VAL A 344 -0.17 2.50 15.13
N ALA A 345 0.23 3.23 16.16
CA ALA A 345 1.31 4.22 16.08
C ALA A 345 2.64 3.60 15.64
N THR A 346 3.00 2.42 16.17
CA THR A 346 4.21 1.68 15.76
C THR A 346 4.19 1.32 14.28
N LEU A 347 3.05 0.84 13.77
CA LEU A 347 2.90 0.52 12.35
C LEU A 347 3.04 1.77 11.46
N TYR A 348 2.42 2.89 11.86
CA TYR A 348 2.55 4.16 11.16
C TYR A 348 3.99 4.70 11.17
N LEU A 349 4.72 4.52 12.27
CA LEU A 349 6.13 4.92 12.37
C LEU A 349 7.00 4.09 11.42
N GLY A 350 6.75 2.79 11.28
CA GLY A 350 7.38 1.94 10.27
C GLY A 350 7.13 2.44 8.84
N LYS A 351 5.88 2.74 8.49
CA LYS A 351 5.52 3.29 7.16
C LYS A 351 6.18 4.66 6.90
N LEU A 352 6.23 5.52 7.92
CA LEU A 352 6.88 6.84 7.83
C LEU A 352 8.37 6.71 7.53
N PHE A 353 9.09 5.82 8.24
CA PHE A 353 10.52 5.62 7.98
C PHE A 353 10.79 5.02 6.60
N ALA A 354 9.96 4.07 6.13
CA ALA A 354 10.02 3.59 4.75
C ALA A 354 9.95 4.74 3.74
N GLY A 355 8.98 5.62 3.95
CA GLY A 355 8.74 6.79 3.14
C GLY A 355 9.89 7.79 3.13
N ILE A 356 10.47 8.10 4.30
CA ILE A 356 11.61 9.02 4.43
C ILE A 356 12.83 8.47 3.67
N PHE A 357 13.16 7.20 3.86
CA PHE A 357 14.29 6.57 3.15
C PHE A 357 14.09 6.62 1.64
N TYR A 358 12.89 6.26 1.17
CA TYR A 358 12.51 6.36 -0.23
C TYR A 358 12.68 7.77 -0.80
N LEU A 359 12.13 8.78 -0.13
CA LEU A 359 12.23 10.17 -0.57
C LEU A 359 13.67 10.65 -0.64
N LEU A 360 14.50 10.33 0.36
CA LEU A 360 15.90 10.75 0.38
C LEU A 360 16.72 10.07 -0.74
N GLY A 361 16.51 8.78 -0.99
CA GLY A 361 17.17 8.06 -2.07
C GLY A 361 16.71 8.52 -3.47
N CYS A 362 15.42 8.76 -3.65
CA CYS A 362 14.89 9.32 -4.89
C CYS A 362 15.37 10.76 -5.12
N TYR A 363 15.42 11.59 -4.07
CA TYR A 363 16.00 12.92 -4.13
C TYR A 363 17.45 12.89 -4.58
N TRP A 364 18.27 11.99 -4.01
CA TRP A 364 19.65 11.81 -4.42
C TRP A 364 19.75 11.42 -5.90
N SER A 365 18.89 10.51 -6.36
CA SER A 365 18.82 10.04 -7.75
C SER A 365 18.49 11.20 -8.71
N ILE A 366 17.46 11.98 -8.40
CA ILE A 366 17.05 13.17 -9.17
C ILE A 366 18.15 14.23 -9.16
N LYS A 367 18.82 14.44 -8.02
CA LYS A 367 19.92 15.41 -7.90
C LYS A 367 21.12 15.03 -8.77
N LYS A 368 21.45 13.74 -8.87
CA LYS A 368 22.57 13.23 -9.67
C LYS A 368 22.27 13.17 -11.16
N LEU A 369 21.03 12.89 -11.53
CA LEU A 369 20.60 12.82 -12.92
C LEU A 369 20.88 14.16 -13.64
N PRO A 370 21.66 14.18 -14.74
CA PRO A 370 22.14 15.43 -15.34
C PRO A 370 21.08 16.20 -16.14
N ALA A 371 20.12 15.49 -16.72
CA ALA A 371 19.02 16.05 -17.50
C ALA A 371 17.82 15.07 -17.48
N GLY A 372 16.63 15.57 -17.81
CA GLY A 372 15.40 14.76 -17.73
C GLY A 372 14.94 14.45 -16.30
N LYS A 373 15.32 15.29 -15.33
CA LYS A 373 14.95 15.16 -13.91
C LYS A 373 13.43 15.04 -13.67
N MET A 374 12.62 15.67 -14.54
CA MET A 374 11.17 15.60 -14.47
C MET A 374 10.62 14.16 -14.65
N VAL A 375 11.31 13.31 -15.41
CA VAL A 375 10.93 11.90 -15.57
C VAL A 375 10.98 11.18 -14.22
N LEU A 376 12.11 11.25 -13.52
CA LEU A 376 12.23 10.64 -12.18
C LEU A 376 11.35 11.33 -11.15
N PHE A 377 11.14 12.66 -11.25
CA PHE A 377 10.20 13.37 -10.39
C PHE A 377 8.80 12.77 -10.46
N ILE A 378 8.26 12.58 -11.67
CA ILE A 378 6.90 12.07 -11.87
C ILE A 378 6.85 10.59 -11.47
N VAL A 379 7.76 9.76 -12.00
CA VAL A 379 7.75 8.31 -11.73
C VAL A 379 7.86 8.03 -10.23
N ALA A 380 8.74 8.72 -9.52
CA ALA A 380 8.92 8.50 -8.08
C ALA A 380 7.73 9.00 -7.24
N LEU A 381 6.87 9.86 -7.78
CA LEU A 381 5.70 10.41 -7.09
C LEU A 381 4.36 9.93 -7.68
N LEU A 382 4.35 9.00 -8.65
CA LEU A 382 3.10 8.39 -9.13
C LEU A 382 2.30 7.84 -7.94
N PRO A 383 0.96 7.81 -8.00
CA PRO A 383 0.15 7.28 -6.90
C PRO A 383 0.57 5.89 -6.43
N ARG A 384 0.92 4.98 -7.36
CA ARG A 384 1.43 3.64 -6.99
C ARG A 384 2.79 3.69 -6.30
N SER A 385 3.68 4.56 -6.75
CA SER A 385 5.00 4.74 -6.12
C SER A 385 4.88 5.29 -4.70
N LEU A 386 3.96 6.24 -4.47
CA LEU A 386 3.68 6.81 -3.16
C LEU A 386 3.02 5.81 -2.22
N GLU A 387 2.01 5.08 -2.70
CA GLU A 387 1.35 4.00 -1.93
C GLU A 387 2.39 2.97 -1.45
N LEU A 388 3.27 2.50 -2.33
CA LEU A 388 4.32 1.56 -1.96
C LEU A 388 5.32 2.19 -0.99
N ALA A 389 5.74 3.43 -1.22
CA ALA A 389 6.65 4.16 -0.35
C ALA A 389 6.08 4.39 1.06
N THR A 390 4.76 4.46 1.19
CA THR A 390 4.02 4.54 2.45
C THR A 390 3.44 3.19 2.85
N SER A 391 4.16 2.09 2.63
CA SER A 391 3.73 0.73 3.01
C SER A 391 4.89 -0.08 3.59
N TYR A 392 4.60 -1.28 4.06
CA TYR A 392 5.65 -2.20 4.48
C TYR A 392 6.40 -2.89 3.32
N SER A 393 6.00 -2.67 2.07
CA SER A 393 6.59 -3.35 0.92
C SER A 393 8.08 -3.06 0.73
N TYR A 394 8.87 -4.10 0.43
CA TYR A 394 10.26 -3.95 -0.01
C TYR A 394 10.37 -3.31 -1.39
N ASP A 395 9.28 -3.21 -2.17
CA ASP A 395 9.30 -2.56 -3.49
C ASP A 395 9.75 -1.08 -3.36
N THR A 396 9.62 -0.49 -2.18
CA THR A 396 10.21 0.81 -1.80
C THR A 396 11.72 0.87 -1.99
N ILE A 397 12.44 -0.13 -1.47
CA ILE A 397 13.91 -0.25 -1.63
C ILE A 397 14.27 -0.54 -3.08
N VAL A 398 13.50 -1.41 -3.74
CA VAL A 398 13.70 -1.76 -5.15
C VAL A 398 13.61 -0.53 -6.04
N ASN A 399 12.54 0.25 -5.92
CA ASN A 399 12.33 1.47 -6.69
C ASN A 399 13.44 2.49 -6.42
N MET A 400 13.73 2.75 -5.14
CA MET A 400 14.78 3.70 -4.72
C MET A 400 16.15 3.35 -5.32
N LEU A 401 16.60 2.09 -5.20
CA LEU A 401 17.90 1.65 -5.70
C LEU A 401 17.94 1.59 -7.23
N SER A 402 16.83 1.19 -7.87
CA SER A 402 16.73 1.16 -9.33
C SER A 402 16.84 2.56 -9.94
N PHE A 403 16.12 3.54 -9.36
CA PHE A 403 16.22 4.94 -9.77
C PHE A 403 17.62 5.51 -9.50
N GLY A 404 18.25 5.09 -8.40
CA GLY A 404 19.64 5.41 -8.06
C GLY A 404 20.62 4.90 -9.11
N LEU A 405 20.53 3.62 -9.48
CA LEU A 405 21.37 3.01 -10.53
C LEU A 405 21.19 3.71 -11.87
N ILE A 406 19.94 3.95 -12.30
CA ILE A 406 19.63 4.65 -13.56
C ILE A 406 20.23 6.06 -13.54
N GLY A 407 19.90 6.85 -12.51
CA GLY A 407 20.37 8.23 -12.39
C GLY A 407 21.89 8.34 -12.30
N TYR A 408 22.54 7.44 -11.55
CA TYR A 408 23.98 7.46 -11.36
C TYR A 408 24.76 6.94 -12.57
N CYS A 409 24.24 5.94 -13.29
CA CYS A 409 24.79 5.51 -14.59
C CYS A 409 24.75 6.64 -15.61
N PHE A 410 23.63 7.35 -15.73
CA PHE A 410 23.52 8.50 -16.64
C PHE A 410 24.41 9.67 -16.21
N TYR A 411 24.54 9.91 -14.91
CA TYR A 411 25.51 10.89 -14.40
C TYR A 411 26.96 10.53 -14.81
N CYS A 412 27.34 9.26 -14.70
CA CYS A 412 28.65 8.79 -15.13
C CYS A 412 28.85 8.89 -16.66
N ALA A 413 27.82 8.56 -17.44
CA ALA A 413 27.87 8.58 -18.89
C ALA A 413 27.96 10.00 -19.46
N TYR A 414 27.12 10.93 -18.98
CA TYR A 414 26.94 12.24 -19.64
C TYR A 414 27.54 13.43 -18.88
N ASN A 415 27.66 13.38 -17.55
CA ASN A 415 28.08 14.55 -16.77
C ASN A 415 29.54 14.49 -16.29
N ARG A 416 30.06 13.30 -16.05
CA ARG A 416 31.45 13.11 -15.59
C ARG A 416 32.44 13.28 -16.75
N LYS A 417 33.57 13.93 -16.47
CA LYS A 417 34.72 13.94 -17.39
C LYS A 417 35.36 12.55 -17.50
N ALA A 418 35.60 11.92 -16.35
CA ALA A 418 36.13 10.57 -16.24
C ALA A 418 35.44 9.77 -15.13
N VAL A 419 35.35 8.46 -15.35
CA VAL A 419 34.80 7.46 -14.43
C VAL A 419 35.95 6.80 -13.67
N THR A 420 35.89 6.88 -12.35
CA THR A 420 36.87 6.32 -11.41
C THR A 420 36.33 5.05 -10.74
N TRP A 421 37.20 4.32 -10.05
CA TRP A 421 36.81 3.16 -9.25
C TRP A 421 35.74 3.47 -8.19
N ILE A 422 35.77 4.67 -7.60
CA ILE A 422 34.74 5.11 -6.66
C ILE A 422 33.35 5.08 -7.30
N ASN A 423 33.22 5.46 -8.58
CA ASN A 423 31.93 5.42 -9.26
C ASN A 423 31.46 3.98 -9.50
N ILE A 424 32.39 3.09 -9.84
CA ILE A 424 32.09 1.67 -10.04
C ILE A 424 31.67 1.04 -8.70
N ILE A 425 32.38 1.36 -7.60
CA ILE A 425 32.02 0.93 -6.24
C ILE A 425 30.62 1.42 -5.85
N ILE A 426 30.27 2.67 -6.14
CA ILE A 426 28.93 3.21 -5.87
C ILE A 426 27.84 2.41 -6.63
N LEU A 427 28.08 2.06 -7.90
CA LEU A 427 27.18 1.18 -8.66
C LEU A 427 27.13 -0.24 -8.09
N MET A 428 28.27 -0.80 -7.69
CA MET A 428 28.38 -2.13 -7.08
C MET A 428 27.60 -2.21 -5.77
N VAL A 429 27.70 -1.19 -4.92
CA VAL A 429 26.97 -1.10 -3.65
C VAL A 429 25.46 -1.06 -3.90
N MET A 430 24.98 -0.21 -4.82
CA MET A 430 23.56 -0.18 -5.16
C MET A 430 23.07 -1.52 -5.74
N ASN A 431 23.85 -2.16 -6.63
CA ASN A 431 23.49 -3.45 -7.21
C ASN A 431 23.51 -4.58 -6.18
N PHE A 432 24.46 -4.57 -5.24
CA PHE A 432 24.57 -5.53 -4.14
C PHE A 432 23.32 -5.50 -3.25
N PHE A 433 22.81 -4.31 -2.93
CA PHE A 433 21.61 -4.18 -2.12
C PHE A 433 20.32 -4.45 -2.92
N LEU A 434 20.30 -4.22 -4.24
CA LEU A 434 19.12 -4.39 -5.09
C LEU A 434 18.88 -5.84 -5.54
N ALA A 435 19.90 -6.47 -6.11
CA ALA A 435 19.79 -7.78 -6.77
C ALA A 435 19.16 -8.88 -5.90
N PRO A 436 19.47 -9.03 -4.60
CA PRO A 436 18.92 -10.13 -3.80
C PRO A 436 17.50 -9.87 -3.29
N VAL A 437 17.03 -8.61 -3.29
CA VAL A 437 15.65 -8.26 -2.91
C VAL A 437 14.67 -8.81 -3.94
N LYS A 438 14.99 -8.60 -5.23
CA LYS A 438 14.22 -9.15 -6.35
C LYS A 438 15.15 -9.36 -7.54
N ILE A 439 15.47 -10.63 -7.80
CA ILE A 439 16.56 -11.08 -8.70
C ILE A 439 16.44 -10.49 -10.10
N VAL A 440 15.21 -10.29 -10.60
CA VAL A 440 14.94 -9.78 -11.95
C VAL A 440 15.60 -8.41 -12.23
N TYR A 441 15.85 -7.58 -11.20
CA TYR A 441 16.46 -6.26 -11.39
C TYR A 441 17.99 -6.28 -11.43
N CYS A 442 18.65 -7.44 -11.24
CA CYS A 442 20.10 -7.54 -11.46
C CYS A 442 20.49 -7.18 -12.90
N VAL A 443 19.55 -7.31 -13.85
CA VAL A 443 19.69 -6.91 -15.25
C VAL A 443 20.00 -5.41 -15.39
N LEU A 444 19.59 -4.56 -14.43
CA LEU A 444 19.90 -3.13 -14.42
C LEU A 444 21.41 -2.86 -14.31
N ALA A 445 22.22 -3.81 -13.81
CA ALA A 445 23.67 -3.71 -13.86
C ALA A 445 24.20 -3.50 -15.29
N GLY A 446 23.48 -3.99 -16.31
CA GLY A 446 23.80 -3.78 -17.73
C GLY A 446 23.80 -2.32 -18.17
N LEU A 447 23.25 -1.39 -17.38
CA LEU A 447 23.31 0.05 -17.66
C LEU A 447 24.74 0.61 -17.67
N ILE A 448 25.70 -0.05 -16.99
CA ILE A 448 27.11 0.36 -17.05
C ILE A 448 27.68 0.35 -18.47
N LEU A 449 27.11 -0.47 -19.36
CA LEU A 449 27.53 -0.56 -20.76
C LEU A 449 27.20 0.70 -21.56
N LEU A 450 26.21 1.49 -21.13
CA LEU A 450 25.89 2.81 -21.70
C LEU A 450 26.99 3.85 -21.43
N ILE A 451 27.84 3.64 -20.43
CA ILE A 451 28.93 4.57 -20.15
C ILE A 451 29.97 4.46 -21.29
N PRO A 452 30.28 5.55 -22.01
CA PRO A 452 31.21 5.50 -23.13
C PRO A 452 32.60 5.03 -22.70
N GLN A 453 33.28 4.25 -23.53
CA GLN A 453 34.63 3.75 -23.25
C GLN A 453 35.62 4.90 -23.01
N SER A 454 35.43 6.04 -23.69
CA SER A 454 36.26 7.24 -23.55
C SER A 454 36.21 7.86 -22.15
N LYS A 455 35.22 7.52 -21.32
CA LYS A 455 35.13 8.00 -19.93
C LYS A 455 36.00 7.20 -18.97
N PHE A 456 36.49 6.04 -19.36
CA PHE A 456 37.34 5.20 -18.52
C PHE A 456 38.81 5.39 -18.88
N ALA A 457 39.69 5.38 -17.88
CA ALA A 457 41.13 5.59 -18.08
C ALA A 457 41.77 4.53 -19.01
N LYS A 458 41.29 3.27 -18.95
CA LYS A 458 41.75 2.16 -19.80
C LYS A 458 40.56 1.34 -20.30
N LYS A 459 40.71 0.69 -21.46
CA LYS A 459 39.71 -0.24 -22.00
C LYS A 459 39.38 -1.39 -21.03
N GLY A 460 40.41 -1.96 -20.40
CA GLY A 460 40.24 -3.00 -19.38
C GLY A 460 39.41 -2.57 -18.17
N THR A 461 39.43 -1.29 -17.77
CA THR A 461 38.68 -0.80 -16.61
C THR A 461 37.17 -0.87 -16.81
N LYS A 462 36.66 -0.60 -18.02
CA LYS A 462 35.22 -0.71 -18.30
C LYS A 462 34.74 -2.14 -18.16
N TRP A 463 35.43 -3.08 -18.81
CA TRP A 463 35.06 -4.49 -18.81
C TRP A 463 35.25 -5.13 -17.44
N MET A 464 36.33 -4.81 -16.75
CA MET A 464 36.55 -5.25 -15.36
C MET A 464 35.49 -4.67 -14.43
N GLY A 465 35.16 -3.38 -14.54
CA GLY A 465 34.09 -2.77 -13.77
C GLY A 465 32.71 -3.37 -14.04
N THR A 466 32.42 -3.74 -15.29
CA THR A 466 31.19 -4.44 -15.67
C THR A 466 31.15 -5.84 -15.08
N GLY A 467 32.24 -6.60 -15.22
CA GLY A 467 32.37 -7.93 -14.63
C GLY A 467 32.20 -7.90 -13.12
N LEU A 468 32.88 -6.98 -12.44
CA LEU A 468 32.76 -6.78 -10.99
C LEU A 468 31.33 -6.39 -10.57
N LEU A 469 30.65 -5.52 -11.32
CA LEU A 469 29.27 -5.14 -11.01
C LEU A 469 28.29 -6.32 -11.15
N LEU A 470 28.49 -7.17 -12.17
CA LEU A 470 27.67 -8.38 -12.35
C LEU A 470 27.96 -9.42 -11.27
N THR A 471 29.23 -9.66 -10.96
CA THR A 471 29.61 -10.62 -9.93
C THR A 471 29.17 -10.17 -8.54
N THR A 472 29.15 -8.87 -8.21
CA THR A 472 28.59 -8.43 -6.92
C THR A 472 27.10 -8.72 -6.80
N GLY A 473 26.34 -8.60 -7.89
CA GLY A 473 24.93 -9.02 -7.92
C GLY A 473 24.77 -10.51 -7.62
N ILE A 474 25.53 -11.36 -8.32
CA ILE A 474 25.49 -12.82 -8.13
C ILE A 474 25.92 -13.20 -6.70
N LEU A 475 27.03 -12.63 -6.20
CA LEU A 475 27.51 -12.86 -4.85
C LEU A 475 26.49 -12.43 -3.80
N SER A 476 25.84 -11.28 -3.98
CA SER A 476 24.80 -10.80 -3.06
C SER A 476 23.59 -11.74 -3.00
N ILE A 477 23.18 -12.30 -4.14
CA ILE A 477 22.10 -13.30 -4.23
C ILE A 477 22.52 -14.59 -3.50
N GLY A 478 23.74 -15.08 -3.75
CA GLY A 478 24.27 -16.27 -3.08
C GLY A 478 24.33 -16.10 -1.56
N ILE A 479 24.81 -14.96 -1.07
CA ILE A 479 24.84 -14.63 0.37
C ILE A 479 23.42 -14.57 0.94
N ALA A 480 22.51 -13.88 0.26
CA ALA A 480 21.13 -13.71 0.70
C ALA A 480 20.34 -15.03 0.74
N ARG A 481 20.66 -15.98 -0.12
CA ARG A 481 19.97 -17.28 -0.25
C ARG A 481 20.75 -18.44 0.38
N MET A 482 21.87 -18.16 1.06
CA MET A 482 22.77 -19.19 1.60
C MET A 482 22.05 -20.15 2.55
N SER A 483 21.15 -19.65 3.40
CA SER A 483 20.34 -20.46 4.31
C SER A 483 19.36 -21.37 3.56
N SER A 484 18.73 -20.88 2.50
CA SER A 484 17.85 -21.70 1.66
C SER A 484 18.64 -22.77 0.91
N LEU A 485 19.82 -22.42 0.38
CA LEU A 485 20.73 -23.35 -0.30
C LEU A 485 21.25 -24.43 0.65
N SER A 486 21.61 -24.07 1.89
CA SER A 486 22.07 -25.04 2.90
C SER A 486 20.94 -25.97 3.35
N ASN A 487 19.72 -25.47 3.46
CA ASN A 487 18.56 -26.29 3.83
C ASN A 487 18.17 -27.25 2.71
N MET A 488 18.18 -26.79 1.45
CA MET A 488 17.99 -27.65 0.28
C MET A 488 19.07 -28.73 0.17
N ALA A 489 20.34 -28.40 0.44
CA ALA A 489 21.44 -29.37 0.45
C ALA A 489 21.32 -30.42 1.56
N GLN A 490 20.62 -30.10 2.65
CA GLN A 490 20.28 -31.02 3.74
C GLN A 490 18.98 -31.80 3.50
N GLY A 491 18.39 -31.70 2.30
CA GLY A 491 17.15 -32.39 1.94
C GLY A 491 15.89 -31.79 2.57
N GLN A 492 15.96 -30.62 3.19
CA GLN A 492 14.80 -29.91 3.72
C GLN A 492 14.14 -29.09 2.61
N THR A 493 13.00 -29.56 2.13
CA THR A 493 12.20 -28.85 1.12
C THR A 493 11.37 -27.78 1.81
N TYR A 494 11.84 -26.53 1.80
CA TYR A 494 10.98 -25.39 2.13
C TYR A 494 10.15 -25.08 0.89
N GLY A 495 8.91 -25.56 0.85
CA GLY A 495 7.93 -25.16 -0.16
C GLY A 495 7.77 -23.63 -0.14
N GLY A 496 8.18 -22.98 -1.22
CA GLY A 496 7.87 -21.57 -1.46
C GLY A 496 6.38 -21.43 -1.66
N LEU A 497 5.66 -21.06 -0.59
CA LEU A 497 4.20 -21.18 -0.48
C LEU A 497 3.79 -22.67 -0.59
N GLY A 498 3.09 -23.21 0.41
CA GLY A 498 2.51 -24.54 0.32
C GLY A 498 1.45 -24.60 -0.78
N GLN A 499 1.88 -24.65 -2.04
CA GLN A 499 0.98 -24.70 -3.19
C GLN A 499 0.50 -26.12 -3.36
N GLU A 500 -0.81 -26.29 -3.25
CA GLU A 500 -1.53 -27.54 -3.52
C GLU A 500 -1.67 -27.83 -5.03
N PHE A 501 -0.97 -27.06 -5.89
CA PHE A 501 -1.11 -27.12 -7.35
C PHE A 501 0.23 -27.37 -8.04
N GLU A 502 0.21 -28.13 -9.14
CA GLU A 502 1.39 -28.34 -9.98
C GLU A 502 1.75 -27.04 -10.74
N SER A 503 3.01 -26.62 -10.60
CA SER A 503 3.57 -25.43 -11.27
C SER A 503 4.47 -25.81 -12.45
N HIS A 504 4.69 -24.86 -13.35
CA HIS A 504 5.60 -25.06 -14.48
C HIS A 504 7.06 -25.27 -14.02
N THR A 505 7.78 -26.17 -14.68
CA THR A 505 9.22 -26.35 -14.46
C THR A 505 10.05 -25.78 -15.60
N LEU A 506 11.29 -25.38 -15.30
CA LEU A 506 12.19 -24.83 -16.32
C LEU A 506 12.44 -25.79 -17.50
N PRO A 507 12.66 -27.11 -17.30
CA PRO A 507 12.79 -28.05 -18.41
C PRO A 507 11.56 -28.09 -19.32
N MET A 508 10.34 -28.07 -18.77
CA MET A 508 9.11 -28.05 -19.56
C MET A 508 9.04 -26.83 -20.48
N LEU A 509 9.38 -25.66 -19.94
CA LEU A 509 9.35 -24.39 -20.68
C LEU A 509 10.42 -24.32 -21.78
N LEU A 510 11.60 -24.92 -21.54
CA LEU A 510 12.69 -24.98 -22.51
C LEU A 510 12.45 -26.00 -23.63
N GLN A 511 11.78 -27.12 -23.33
CA GLN A 511 11.38 -28.11 -24.34
C GLN A 511 10.28 -27.58 -25.26
N ASN A 512 9.42 -26.66 -24.76
CA ASN A 512 8.36 -26.04 -25.53
C ASN A 512 8.44 -24.50 -25.50
N ILE A 513 9.43 -23.95 -26.21
CA ILE A 513 9.63 -22.50 -26.33
C ILE A 513 8.39 -21.82 -26.95
N GLY A 514 7.70 -22.50 -27.87
CA GLY A 514 6.46 -22.00 -28.48
C GLY A 514 5.36 -21.77 -27.45
N TYR A 515 5.18 -22.72 -26.51
CA TYR A 515 4.26 -22.56 -25.38
C TYR A 515 4.65 -21.39 -24.49
N THR A 516 5.93 -21.26 -24.13
CA THR A 516 6.41 -20.16 -23.27
C THR A 516 6.17 -18.80 -23.91
N ILE A 517 6.47 -18.64 -25.20
CA ILE A 517 6.19 -17.40 -25.96
C ILE A 517 4.68 -17.14 -26.00
N ARG A 518 3.87 -18.17 -26.25
CA ARG A 518 2.40 -18.04 -26.27
C ARG A 518 1.87 -17.57 -24.91
N MET A 519 2.37 -18.12 -23.80
CA MET A 519 2.00 -17.69 -22.44
C MET A 519 2.33 -16.22 -22.23
N PHE A 520 3.51 -15.75 -22.66
CA PHE A 520 3.91 -14.35 -22.51
C PHE A 520 3.01 -13.42 -23.32
N VAL A 521 2.75 -13.77 -24.58
CA VAL A 521 1.88 -12.96 -25.47
C VAL A 521 0.44 -12.94 -24.97
N ASN A 522 -0.11 -14.10 -24.57
CA ASN A 522 -1.44 -14.18 -23.99
C ASN A 522 -1.54 -13.34 -22.71
N THR A 523 -0.54 -13.40 -21.84
CA THR A 523 -0.51 -12.60 -20.61
C THR A 523 -0.57 -11.10 -20.89
N ILE A 524 0.19 -10.62 -21.88
CA ILE A 524 0.15 -9.20 -22.28
C ILE A 524 -1.21 -8.85 -22.91
N ARG A 525 -1.79 -9.76 -23.70
CA ARG A 525 -3.10 -9.55 -24.33
C ARG A 525 -4.24 -9.47 -23.30
N VAL A 526 -4.23 -10.33 -22.29
CA VAL A 526 -5.31 -10.43 -21.30
C VAL A 526 -5.20 -9.35 -20.23
N ASN A 527 -3.98 -9.05 -19.74
CA ASN A 527 -3.76 -8.20 -18.55
C ASN A 527 -2.95 -6.92 -18.85
N GLY A 528 -2.67 -6.61 -20.12
CA GLY A 528 -1.76 -5.52 -20.48
C GLY A 528 -2.25 -4.13 -20.06
N ASP A 529 -3.54 -3.89 -20.12
CA ASP A 529 -4.19 -2.68 -19.62
C ASP A 529 -4.09 -2.59 -18.09
N ASP A 530 -4.34 -3.69 -17.39
CA ASP A 530 -4.21 -3.78 -15.93
C ASP A 530 -2.80 -3.44 -15.45
N TYR A 531 -1.78 -3.86 -16.19
CA TYR A 531 -0.39 -3.50 -15.88
C TYR A 531 -0.13 -2.01 -16.01
N LEU A 532 -0.66 -1.36 -17.05
CA LEU A 532 -0.52 0.09 -17.23
C LEU A 532 -1.26 0.87 -16.14
N ILE A 533 -2.51 0.49 -15.87
CA ILE A 533 -3.37 1.13 -14.86
C ILE A 533 -2.77 0.98 -13.47
N GLY A 534 -2.32 -0.24 -13.12
CA GLY A 534 -1.69 -0.54 -11.84
C GLY A 534 -0.33 0.13 -11.67
N MET A 535 0.47 0.23 -12.74
CA MET A 535 1.78 0.90 -12.71
C MET A 535 1.65 2.41 -12.44
N LEU A 536 0.65 3.06 -13.05
CA LEU A 536 0.40 4.50 -12.86
C LEU A 536 -0.42 4.81 -11.60
N GLY A 537 -0.82 3.78 -10.83
CA GLY A 537 -1.56 3.95 -9.57
C GLY A 537 -3.01 4.38 -9.75
N CYS A 538 -3.63 3.90 -10.82
CA CYS A 538 -5.08 4.01 -11.02
C CYS A 538 -5.81 2.74 -10.56
N ARG A 539 -5.06 1.76 -10.03
CA ARG A 539 -5.50 0.62 -9.23
C ARG A 539 -4.59 0.57 -8.01
N LEU A 540 -5.17 0.82 -6.85
CA LEU A 540 -4.48 0.98 -5.57
C LEU A 540 -5.09 0.03 -4.55
N THR A 541 -4.39 -0.16 -3.43
CA THR A 541 -4.63 -1.13 -2.36
C THR A 541 -4.46 -2.59 -2.79
N TRP A 542 -4.47 -3.53 -1.85
CA TRP A 542 -4.37 -4.95 -2.14
C TRP A 542 -5.57 -5.44 -2.93
N LYS A 543 -5.31 -6.29 -3.93
CA LYS A 543 -6.29 -6.79 -4.91
C LYS A 543 -6.98 -5.67 -5.69
N ASP A 544 -6.28 -4.53 -5.85
CA ASP A 544 -6.69 -3.39 -6.68
C ASP A 544 -8.07 -2.83 -6.33
N LEU A 545 -8.42 -2.83 -5.04
CA LEU A 545 -9.75 -2.52 -4.53
C LEU A 545 -10.23 -1.10 -4.89
N ILE A 546 -9.30 -0.15 -5.03
CA ILE A 546 -9.57 1.26 -5.31
C ILE A 546 -9.12 1.60 -6.73
N TYR A 547 -10.10 1.93 -7.58
CA TYR A 547 -9.88 2.32 -8.96
C TYR A 547 -9.93 3.83 -9.12
N LEU A 548 -9.12 4.39 -10.02
CA LEU A 548 -9.30 5.75 -10.53
C LEU A 548 -9.82 5.69 -11.97
N PRO A 549 -10.64 6.66 -12.40
CA PRO A 549 -11.09 6.71 -13.78
C PRO A 549 -9.91 6.80 -14.76
N TRP A 550 -10.09 6.26 -15.97
CA TRP A 550 -9.06 6.22 -17.03
C TRP A 550 -8.46 7.59 -17.40
N MET A 551 -9.16 8.69 -17.12
CA MET A 551 -8.61 10.04 -17.31
C MET A 551 -7.31 10.28 -16.54
N PHE A 552 -7.12 9.65 -15.37
CA PHE A 552 -5.87 9.77 -14.60
C PHE A 552 -4.73 9.02 -15.28
N VAL A 553 -4.98 7.83 -15.82
CA VAL A 553 -4.01 7.06 -16.60
C VAL A 553 -3.53 7.90 -17.77
N ILE A 554 -4.45 8.49 -18.53
CA ILE A 554 -4.16 9.36 -19.67
C ILE A 554 -3.36 10.59 -19.21
N ALA A 555 -3.79 11.26 -18.14
CA ALA A 555 -3.13 12.46 -17.64
C ALA A 555 -1.68 12.19 -17.18
N PHE A 556 -1.45 11.15 -16.39
CA PHE A 556 -0.11 10.76 -15.94
C PHE A 556 0.76 10.29 -17.11
N PHE A 557 0.20 9.56 -18.07
CA PHE A 557 0.93 9.13 -19.25
C PHE A 557 1.35 10.32 -20.14
N ILE A 558 0.45 11.28 -20.37
CA ILE A 558 0.76 12.53 -21.09
C ILE A 558 1.85 13.32 -20.34
N LEU A 559 1.76 13.44 -19.02
CA LEU A 559 2.78 14.09 -18.20
C LEU A 559 4.16 13.43 -18.37
N LEU A 560 4.23 12.10 -18.38
CA LEU A 560 5.47 11.35 -18.61
C LEU A 560 6.03 11.59 -20.01
N LEU A 561 5.19 11.59 -21.05
CA LEU A 561 5.59 11.91 -22.42
C LEU A 561 6.13 13.35 -22.53
N LEU A 562 5.45 14.32 -21.92
CA LEU A 562 5.89 15.71 -21.89
C LEU A 562 7.19 15.90 -21.10
N ALA A 563 7.37 15.18 -19.99
CA ALA A 563 8.61 15.18 -19.21
C ALA A 563 9.79 14.54 -19.97
N SER A 564 9.50 13.63 -20.91
CA SER A 564 10.50 13.07 -21.81
C SER A 564 11.02 14.09 -22.83
N ALA A 565 10.24 15.15 -23.13
CA ALA A 565 10.63 16.16 -24.10
C ALA A 565 11.87 16.92 -23.64
N LYS A 566 12.76 17.21 -24.59
CA LYS A 566 14.04 17.87 -24.30
C LYS A 566 13.98 19.37 -24.59
N THR A 567 14.92 20.08 -23.99
CA THR A 567 15.25 21.46 -24.39
C THR A 567 16.52 21.50 -25.25
N GLU A 568 16.76 22.62 -25.94
CA GLU A 568 17.97 22.80 -26.76
C GLU A 568 19.29 22.66 -25.98
N ARG A 569 19.25 22.86 -24.66
CA ARG A 569 20.42 22.83 -23.77
C ARG A 569 20.61 21.49 -23.05
N ASP A 570 19.79 20.49 -23.35
CA ASP A 570 19.89 19.19 -22.68
C ASP A 570 21.10 18.38 -23.12
N VAL A 571 21.82 17.84 -22.13
CA VAL A 571 23.00 16.99 -22.34
C VAL A 571 22.66 15.52 -22.54
N LEU A 572 21.46 15.09 -22.14
CA LEU A 572 21.04 13.68 -22.16
C LEU A 572 20.31 13.38 -23.47
N LEU A 573 21.10 12.91 -24.44
CA LEU A 573 20.66 12.55 -25.79
C LEU A 573 21.08 11.13 -26.09
N PHE A 574 20.10 10.26 -26.25
CA PHE A 574 20.35 8.87 -26.60
C PHE A 574 20.42 8.69 -28.12
N ASP A 575 21.47 8.03 -28.59
CA ASP A 575 21.50 7.44 -29.91
C ASP A 575 20.57 6.21 -29.99
N TRP A 576 20.38 5.69 -31.20
CA TRP A 576 19.47 4.55 -31.38
C TRP A 576 19.98 3.27 -30.72
N LYS A 577 21.30 3.09 -30.59
CA LYS A 577 21.91 1.90 -29.97
C LYS A 577 21.70 1.92 -28.47
N GLU A 578 21.86 3.08 -27.83
CA GLU A 578 21.58 3.31 -26.42
C GLU A 578 20.08 3.05 -26.12
N LYS A 579 19.17 3.49 -27.01
CA LYS A 579 17.73 3.20 -26.88
C LYS A 579 17.41 1.72 -27.02
N VAL A 580 17.97 1.04 -28.03
CA VAL A 580 17.79 -0.40 -28.20
C VAL A 580 18.33 -1.15 -26.99
N TRP A 581 19.48 -0.76 -26.45
CA TRP A 581 20.03 -1.38 -25.24
C TRP A 581 19.15 -1.17 -24.00
N MET A 582 18.63 0.04 -23.79
CA MET A 582 17.63 0.28 -22.73
C MET A 582 16.37 -0.57 -22.93
N GLY A 583 15.91 -0.71 -24.19
CA GLY A 583 14.79 -1.57 -24.56
C GLY A 583 15.05 -3.04 -24.25
N CYS A 584 16.25 -3.56 -24.55
CA CYS A 584 16.67 -4.92 -24.22
C CYS A 584 16.67 -5.14 -22.70
N ILE A 585 17.17 -4.18 -21.91
CA ILE A 585 17.13 -4.25 -20.44
C ILE A 585 15.67 -4.32 -19.95
N CYS A 586 14.79 -3.45 -20.49
CA CYS A 586 13.37 -3.46 -20.11
C CYS A 586 12.70 -4.80 -20.47
N ALA A 587 12.92 -5.30 -21.70
CA ALA A 587 12.38 -6.57 -22.16
C ALA A 587 12.88 -7.75 -21.32
N ALA A 588 14.16 -7.74 -20.92
CA ALA A 588 14.74 -8.77 -20.06
C ALA A 588 14.15 -8.73 -18.64
N VAL A 589 13.92 -7.55 -18.05
CA VAL A 589 13.24 -7.43 -16.76
C VAL A 589 11.79 -7.93 -16.84
N ILE A 590 11.06 -7.54 -17.89
CA ILE A 590 9.67 -7.99 -18.12
C ILE A 590 9.65 -9.51 -18.28
N GLY A 591 10.47 -10.06 -19.19
CA GLY A 591 10.54 -11.50 -19.45
C GLY A 591 10.96 -12.30 -18.21
N ALA A 592 11.92 -11.82 -17.43
CA ALA A 592 12.34 -12.46 -16.19
C ALA A 592 11.23 -12.42 -15.12
N THR A 593 10.45 -11.34 -15.04
CA THR A 593 9.30 -11.23 -14.14
C THR A 593 8.20 -12.21 -14.52
N LEU A 594 7.85 -12.26 -15.81
CA LEU A 594 6.87 -13.22 -16.34
C LEU A 594 7.32 -14.66 -16.11
N LEU A 595 8.60 -14.97 -16.39
CA LEU A 595 9.15 -16.31 -16.15
C LEU A 595 9.10 -16.69 -14.68
N ALA A 596 9.46 -15.79 -13.76
CA ALA A 596 9.43 -16.06 -12.33
C ALA A 596 8.02 -16.42 -11.86
N LEU A 597 7.00 -15.69 -12.30
CA LEU A 597 5.60 -15.93 -11.89
C LEU A 597 4.96 -17.13 -12.63
N LEU A 598 5.45 -17.46 -13.83
CA LEU A 598 5.06 -18.68 -14.51
C LEU A 598 5.57 -19.92 -13.75
N LEU A 599 6.77 -19.86 -13.18
CA LEU A 599 7.36 -20.94 -12.39
C LEU A 599 6.80 -21.03 -10.97
N ASP A 600 6.54 -19.88 -10.33
CA ASP A 600 6.28 -19.81 -8.88
C ASP A 600 4.83 -19.54 -8.53
N PHE A 601 3.97 -19.10 -9.46
CA PHE A 601 2.62 -18.63 -9.14
C PHE A 601 1.51 -19.13 -10.08
N THR A 602 1.85 -19.67 -11.26
CA THR A 602 0.87 -20.03 -12.29
C THR A 602 0.65 -21.55 -12.34
N PRO A 603 -0.56 -22.05 -11.99
CA PRO A 603 -0.89 -23.46 -12.11
C PRO A 603 -0.90 -23.94 -13.56
N LEU A 604 -0.60 -25.24 -13.75
CA LEU A 604 -0.79 -25.89 -15.06
C LEU A 604 -2.25 -25.76 -15.54
N GLY A 605 -2.42 -25.57 -16.85
CA GLY A 605 -3.75 -25.45 -17.49
C GLY A 605 -4.28 -24.02 -17.63
N ARG A 606 -3.62 -23.02 -17.01
CA ARG A 606 -3.89 -21.60 -17.29
C ARG A 606 -3.46 -21.20 -18.70
N ASP A 607 -4.19 -20.26 -19.29
CA ASP A 607 -3.90 -19.72 -20.63
C ASP A 607 -3.08 -18.42 -20.61
N HIS A 608 -2.81 -17.89 -19.41
CA HIS A 608 -1.98 -16.73 -19.11
C HIS A 608 -1.29 -16.87 -17.75
N ILE A 609 -0.33 -16.00 -17.46
CA ILE A 609 0.48 -16.01 -16.23
C ILE A 609 -0.27 -15.23 -15.14
N ASP A 610 -0.52 -15.90 -14.02
CA ASP A 610 -1.18 -15.32 -12.85
C ASP A 610 -0.19 -14.51 -11.98
N GLY A 611 -0.71 -13.56 -11.20
CA GLY A 611 0.07 -12.85 -10.16
C GLY A 611 0.97 -11.72 -10.66
N VAL A 612 1.07 -11.48 -11.98
CA VAL A 612 1.82 -10.34 -12.54
C VAL A 612 1.09 -9.04 -12.21
N GLN A 613 1.84 -8.03 -11.73
CA GLN A 613 1.27 -6.75 -11.34
C GLN A 613 2.04 -5.57 -11.94
N GLY A 614 1.31 -4.50 -12.28
CA GLY A 614 1.88 -3.29 -12.89
C GLY A 614 3.01 -2.66 -12.07
N ARG A 615 3.01 -2.82 -10.74
CA ARG A 615 4.05 -2.29 -9.86
C ARG A 615 5.45 -2.84 -10.15
N TYR A 616 5.55 -4.06 -10.70
CA TYR A 616 6.84 -4.68 -11.02
C TYR A 616 7.57 -3.96 -12.17
N PHE A 617 6.88 -3.10 -12.92
CA PHE A 617 7.44 -2.34 -14.03
C PHE A 617 7.84 -0.90 -13.66
N ILE A 618 7.48 -0.41 -12.46
CA ILE A 618 7.88 0.93 -11.96
C ILE A 618 9.41 1.12 -11.96
N PRO A 619 10.25 0.16 -11.51
CA PRO A 619 11.70 0.30 -11.53
C PRO A 619 12.31 0.60 -12.91
N ILE A 620 11.69 0.09 -13.98
CA ILE A 620 12.16 0.26 -15.36
C ILE A 620 11.41 1.36 -16.13
N LEU A 621 10.31 1.87 -15.58
CA LEU A 621 9.52 2.93 -16.21
C LEU A 621 10.36 4.16 -16.60
N PRO A 622 11.34 4.65 -15.81
CA PRO A 622 12.19 5.75 -16.25
C PRO A 622 12.92 5.44 -17.56
N LEU A 623 13.47 4.23 -17.71
CA LEU A 623 14.16 3.81 -18.94
C LEU A 623 13.20 3.81 -20.14
N ILE A 624 11.99 3.30 -19.95
CA ILE A 624 10.94 3.31 -20.99
C ILE A 624 10.67 4.75 -21.44
N ILE A 625 10.47 5.67 -20.51
CA ILE A 625 10.21 7.08 -20.82
C ILE A 625 11.42 7.76 -21.46
N PHE A 626 12.65 7.43 -21.04
CA PHE A 626 13.87 7.95 -21.64
C PHE A 626 14.07 7.52 -23.10
N MET A 627 13.53 6.35 -23.51
CA MET A 627 13.56 5.95 -24.93
C MET A 627 12.78 6.90 -25.85
N PHE A 628 11.74 7.59 -25.34
CA PHE A 628 10.98 8.58 -26.11
C PHE A 628 11.72 9.92 -26.29
N ARG A 629 12.76 10.19 -25.48
CA ARG A 629 13.57 11.39 -25.61
C ARG A 629 14.30 11.37 -26.95
N SER A 630 13.95 12.26 -27.88
CA SER A 630 14.43 12.23 -29.26
C SER A 630 15.11 13.54 -29.67
N ARG A 631 15.79 13.52 -30.83
CA ARG A 631 16.33 14.74 -31.44
C ARG A 631 15.29 15.51 -32.25
N VAL A 632 14.15 14.88 -32.55
CA VAL A 632 13.09 15.42 -33.41
C VAL A 632 12.21 16.39 -32.64
N VAL A 633 11.76 16.01 -31.45
CA VAL A 633 10.91 16.87 -30.60
C VAL A 633 11.80 17.65 -29.64
N VAL A 634 11.96 18.95 -29.90
CA VAL A 634 12.77 19.86 -29.08
C VAL A 634 11.92 21.05 -28.66
N LEU A 635 11.81 21.26 -27.35
CA LEU A 635 11.13 22.41 -26.80
C LEU A 635 12.07 23.61 -26.76
N LYS A 636 11.59 24.75 -27.27
CA LYS A 636 12.31 26.03 -27.20
C LYS A 636 12.47 26.54 -25.75
N ARG A 637 11.62 26.08 -24.84
CA ARG A 637 11.61 26.51 -23.42
C ARG A 637 11.43 25.30 -22.52
N ASN A 638 12.07 25.34 -21.35
CA ASN A 638 11.84 24.35 -20.30
C ASN A 638 10.42 24.52 -19.74
N ILE A 639 9.66 23.43 -19.67
CA ILE A 639 8.28 23.39 -19.17
C ILE A 639 8.14 22.68 -17.82
N ASP A 640 9.23 22.23 -17.19
CA ASP A 640 9.23 21.41 -15.97
C ASP A 640 8.40 22.06 -14.86
N ASN A 641 8.52 23.38 -14.69
CA ASN A 641 7.75 24.13 -13.72
C ASN A 641 6.22 24.02 -13.93
N TYR A 642 5.76 24.03 -15.19
CA TYR A 642 4.35 23.82 -15.51
C TYR A 642 3.94 22.37 -15.27
N LEU A 643 4.83 21.42 -15.59
CA LEU A 643 4.58 20.00 -15.34
C LEU A 643 4.50 19.68 -13.84
N VAL A 644 5.33 20.31 -13.00
CA VAL A 644 5.23 20.20 -11.53
C VAL A 644 3.87 20.71 -11.06
N MET A 645 3.47 21.91 -11.50
CA MET A 645 2.18 22.49 -11.12
C MET A 645 1.00 21.59 -11.53
N LEU A 646 0.99 21.15 -12.79
CA LEU A 646 -0.05 20.27 -13.34
C LEU A 646 -0.08 18.93 -12.61
N PHE A 647 1.08 18.31 -12.39
CA PHE A 647 1.21 17.08 -11.63
C PHE A 647 0.66 17.23 -10.21
N THR A 648 1.01 18.30 -9.50
CA THR A 648 0.49 18.58 -8.16
C THR A 648 -1.02 18.72 -8.18
N CYS A 649 -1.60 19.45 -9.14
CA CYS A 649 -3.05 19.58 -9.26
C CYS A 649 -3.75 18.23 -9.53
N ILE A 650 -3.21 17.40 -10.44
CA ILE A 650 -3.74 16.06 -10.71
C ILE A 650 -3.68 15.18 -9.46
N GLN A 651 -2.58 15.26 -8.69
CA GLN A 651 -2.44 14.54 -7.42
C GLN A 651 -3.48 14.97 -6.38
N VAL A 652 -3.82 16.25 -6.30
CA VAL A 652 -4.91 16.71 -5.41
C VAL A 652 -6.20 15.96 -5.73
N VAL A 653 -6.62 15.95 -7.01
CA VAL A 653 -7.86 15.28 -7.41
C VAL A 653 -7.79 13.77 -7.20
N ALA A 654 -6.65 13.15 -7.54
CA ALA A 654 -6.44 11.71 -7.37
C ALA A 654 -6.59 11.31 -5.90
N VAL A 655 -5.94 12.03 -4.98
CA VAL A 655 -6.01 11.75 -3.54
C VAL A 655 -7.43 11.91 -3.00
N LEU A 656 -8.11 13.01 -3.32
CA LEU A 656 -9.50 13.23 -2.87
C LEU A 656 -10.42 12.11 -3.36
N GLN A 657 -10.18 11.62 -4.58
CA GLN A 657 -10.94 10.51 -5.14
C GLN A 657 -10.64 9.16 -4.50
N VAL A 658 -9.37 8.85 -4.25
CA VAL A 658 -8.99 7.67 -3.48
C VAL A 658 -9.66 7.72 -2.11
N PHE A 659 -9.49 8.82 -1.39
CA PHE A 659 -9.98 8.94 -0.03
C PHE A 659 -11.50 8.80 0.06
N SER A 660 -12.25 9.43 -0.85
CA SER A 660 -13.71 9.31 -0.84
C SER A 660 -14.19 7.93 -1.30
N ARG A 661 -13.43 7.22 -2.15
CA ARG A 661 -13.73 5.82 -2.49
C ARG A 661 -13.47 4.89 -1.31
N ILE A 662 -12.46 5.15 -0.48
CA ILE A 662 -12.25 4.39 0.76
C ILE A 662 -13.42 4.64 1.72
N VAL A 663 -13.78 5.90 1.94
CA VAL A 663 -14.87 6.27 2.86
C VAL A 663 -16.26 5.81 2.37
N GLY A 664 -16.50 5.75 1.05
CA GLY A 664 -17.78 5.29 0.51
C GLY A 664 -17.98 3.78 0.48
N ARG A 665 -16.93 3.00 0.77
CA ARG A 665 -17.01 1.54 0.93
C ARG A 665 -17.52 1.17 2.29
#